data_AF-A0A925JZ07-F1
#
_entry.id   AF-A0A925JZ07-F1
#
_cell.length_a   1.000
_cell.length_b   1.000
_cell.length_c   1.000
_cell.angle_alpha   90.00
_cell.angle_beta   90.00
_cell.angle_gamma   90.00
#
_symmetry.space_group_name_H-M   'P 1'
#
loop_
_entity.id
_entity.type
_entity.pdbx_description
1 polymer ?
#
loop_
_entity_poly.entity_id
_entity_poly.type
_entity_poly.pdbx_seq_one_letter_code
_entity_poly.pdbx_strand_id
1 'polypeptide(L)'
;MPQSFPDTNERNPGGQPFAVDSDCDPKEQTEDGKRVKGPGTAWHLGDDFSQLNSARSAVPFSDPRTRIAIIDTGYDRSHAARPERILEGLERNFVDGNNGPSSAQDPNRHRLFDNSGHGTGTSGILAGRKIPAFGDIYLGGAPHADIVPLRIADSVLLFFTSTFAQAINHAVSSGCDVVSISMGGLPSRAWNEAVNKAYEAGVCIVAAAGNSFGGVPTHNVVYPARYHRTIAACGVMANNKPYFDLARDVLEGNWGPDSSMTSAMASYTPNIPWAKFGCGTTIDLDGEGTSSATPQIAAAVALWYEKNKRSLPRDWRRVEAVRFALFKTAHDIDRKHLGRGILQARSALGVSPVLNLPKTRADNDSFSFLRVITGIGIADAPARETMFNLEITQRWLMNRELQGIVPEPEDDVARDALRRFMEALIHDDKASQTLRRHIANRYPLVFGSSVKNAPRDIVPPPRPVREQGLQIPDPPYRRIRTYAVDPSFSTRLETSSINEVALKVRWEKLEAGPKGEYIEVIDTDADGTTTYPPVDLNDPRLLAQDGHAPAEGNPAFHQQMVYAVASKTIAHFERALGRPVLWRPEPNPHDEHDDSKFVRRLRIRPHALRQANAFYSPRQVALLFGYFEASATDPGNHLPGSRVYSCLSHDIIAHETTHAILDGMHRRFNEATNPDVLALHEAFADIVALMQHFTIPEILESEISRTRGDLEAESILGSLAVQFGRAIGGRGALRDAIGKVDEQGVWTRLKAYPSDYGKHLAPHARGAILVA
;
A
#
# COMPACT_ATOMS: atom_id res chain seq x y z
N MET A 1 -20.00 30.90 -27.95
CA MET A 1 -21.27 30.17 -27.77
C MET A 1 -21.03 29.16 -26.66
N PRO A 2 -21.88 29.15 -25.62
CA PRO A 2 -21.54 28.56 -24.33
C PRO A 2 -21.98 27.09 -24.27
N GLN A 3 -21.10 26.21 -23.79
CA GLN A 3 -21.44 24.87 -23.35
C GLN A 3 -22.05 24.98 -21.95
N SER A 4 -23.35 24.72 -21.86
CA SER A 4 -24.10 24.63 -20.61
C SER A 4 -23.83 23.28 -19.92
N PHE A 5 -23.45 23.33 -18.66
CA PHE A 5 -23.44 22.19 -17.75
C PHE A 5 -24.89 21.91 -17.28
N PRO A 6 -25.42 20.67 -17.38
CA PRO A 6 -26.66 20.32 -16.70
C PRO A 6 -26.37 19.96 -15.24
N ASP A 7 -27.16 20.61 -14.38
CA ASP A 7 -27.27 20.44 -12.94
C ASP A 7 -27.84 19.05 -12.57
N THR A 8 -27.40 18.46 -11.45
CA THR A 8 -27.64 17.03 -11.09
C THR A 8 -28.78 16.81 -10.09
N ASN A 9 -29.68 17.79 -9.92
CA ASN A 9 -30.72 17.75 -8.89
C ASN A 9 -32.17 17.72 -9.40
N GLU A 10 -32.48 16.90 -10.42
CA GLU A 10 -33.89 16.55 -10.72
C GLU A 10 -34.12 15.03 -10.83
N ARG A 11 -34.90 14.50 -9.89
CA ARG A 11 -35.68 13.28 -10.07
C ARG A 11 -36.96 13.63 -10.82
N ASN A 12 -37.20 13.01 -11.98
CA ASN A 12 -38.56 12.74 -12.46
C ASN A 12 -38.57 11.52 -13.40
N PRO A 13 -39.73 10.84 -13.55
CA PRO A 13 -39.83 9.40 -13.72
C PRO A 13 -40.27 9.04 -15.15
N GLY A 14 -39.90 7.84 -15.60
CA GLY A 14 -40.47 7.29 -16.83
C GLY A 14 -39.83 7.84 -18.11
N GLY A 15 -38.65 7.31 -18.44
CA GLY A 15 -38.20 7.20 -19.82
C GLY A 15 -37.80 5.75 -20.04
N GLN A 16 -38.51 5.04 -20.92
CA GLN A 16 -38.13 3.69 -21.31
C GLN A 16 -36.69 3.73 -21.86
N PRO A 17 -35.75 2.94 -21.31
CA PRO A 17 -34.44 2.80 -21.92
C PRO A 17 -34.63 2.05 -23.25
N PHE A 18 -34.06 2.59 -24.31
CA PHE A 18 -33.85 1.85 -25.56
C PHE A 18 -33.04 0.59 -25.22
N ALA A 19 -33.75 -0.54 -25.07
CA ALA A 19 -33.18 -1.86 -25.04
C ALA A 19 -32.65 -2.17 -26.44
N VAL A 20 -31.33 -2.17 -26.58
CA VAL A 20 -30.70 -2.98 -27.62
C VAL A 20 -30.74 -4.39 -27.04
N ASP A 21 -31.54 -5.27 -27.66
CA ASP A 21 -31.71 -6.67 -27.27
C ASP A 21 -30.37 -7.32 -26.93
N SER A 22 -30.08 -7.50 -25.63
CA SER A 22 -29.17 -8.55 -25.21
C SER A 22 -29.90 -9.85 -25.47
N ASP A 23 -29.52 -10.56 -26.53
CA ASP A 23 -29.99 -11.92 -26.78
C ASP A 23 -29.80 -12.74 -25.50
N CYS A 24 -30.91 -13.07 -24.82
CA CYS A 24 -30.92 -13.83 -23.57
C CYS A 24 -31.14 -15.32 -23.82
N ASP A 25 -30.96 -15.78 -25.06
CA ASP A 25 -30.96 -17.21 -25.37
C ASP A 25 -29.75 -17.89 -24.72
N PRO A 26 -29.95 -19.04 -24.05
CA PRO A 26 -28.89 -19.78 -23.41
C PRO A 26 -27.98 -20.42 -24.46
N LYS A 27 -26.67 -20.31 -24.28
CA LYS A 27 -25.70 -21.02 -25.11
C LYS A 27 -25.49 -22.45 -24.63
N GLU A 28 -25.40 -23.36 -25.60
CA GLU A 28 -25.08 -24.77 -25.37
C GLU A 28 -23.56 -25.01 -25.26
N GLN A 29 -23.18 -26.17 -24.73
CA GLN A 29 -21.77 -26.57 -24.65
C GLN A 29 -21.14 -26.72 -26.05
N THR A 30 -19.83 -26.47 -26.14
CA THR A 30 -19.05 -26.43 -27.39
C THR A 30 -18.05 -27.59 -27.51
N GLU A 31 -17.76 -28.06 -28.74
CA GLU A 31 -16.80 -29.16 -29.06
C GLU A 31 -15.75 -28.78 -30.11
N ASP A 32 -15.84 -27.59 -30.68
CA ASP A 32 -14.88 -27.07 -31.64
C ASP A 32 -13.52 -26.78 -30.98
N GLY A 33 -12.48 -26.81 -31.81
CA GLY A 33 -11.10 -26.52 -31.40
C GLY A 33 -10.55 -27.44 -30.30
N LYS A 34 -10.97 -28.71 -30.30
CA LYS A 34 -10.61 -29.78 -29.33
C LYS A 34 -11.24 -29.62 -27.94
N ARG A 35 -12.23 -28.74 -27.76
CA ARG A 35 -13.04 -28.67 -26.53
C ARG A 35 -13.84 -29.95 -26.34
N VAL A 36 -14.19 -30.25 -25.10
CA VAL A 36 -14.86 -31.52 -24.73
C VAL A 36 -16.13 -31.21 -23.94
N LYS A 37 -17.26 -31.77 -24.38
CA LYS A 37 -18.53 -31.69 -23.65
C LYS A 37 -18.50 -32.55 -22.40
N GLY A 38 -19.08 -32.01 -21.33
CA GLY A 38 -19.40 -32.74 -20.11
C GLY A 38 -20.82 -33.33 -20.13
N PRO A 39 -21.08 -34.37 -19.33
CA PRO A 39 -22.37 -35.05 -19.31
C PRO A 39 -23.46 -34.26 -18.58
N GLY A 40 -24.33 -33.59 -19.33
CA GLY A 40 -25.45 -32.83 -18.78
C GLY A 40 -25.03 -31.48 -18.20
N THR A 41 -25.94 -30.83 -17.49
CA THR A 41 -25.90 -29.37 -17.32
C THR A 41 -25.08 -28.86 -16.13
N ALA A 42 -24.82 -29.68 -15.12
CA ALA A 42 -23.97 -29.33 -13.96
C ALA A 42 -22.95 -30.44 -13.67
N TRP A 43 -22.47 -31.06 -14.75
CA TRP A 43 -21.65 -32.26 -14.75
C TRP A 43 -20.44 -32.17 -13.81
N HIS A 44 -19.77 -31.03 -13.81
CA HIS A 44 -18.56 -30.77 -13.03
C HIS A 44 -18.73 -30.98 -11.52
N LEU A 45 -19.95 -30.89 -10.97
CA LEU A 45 -20.25 -31.09 -9.55
C LEU A 45 -20.36 -32.57 -9.14
N GLY A 46 -20.48 -33.47 -10.10
CA GLY A 46 -20.69 -34.91 -9.88
C GLY A 46 -19.51 -35.62 -9.22
N ASP A 47 -19.76 -36.85 -8.74
CA ASP A 47 -18.77 -37.65 -8.00
C ASP A 47 -17.63 -38.20 -8.87
N ASP A 48 -17.88 -38.35 -10.18
CA ASP A 48 -16.85 -38.67 -11.18
C ASP A 48 -15.97 -37.45 -11.54
N PHE A 49 -16.31 -36.27 -11.02
CA PHE A 49 -15.68 -34.99 -11.32
C PHE A 49 -15.17 -34.32 -10.03
N SER A 50 -15.61 -33.08 -9.72
CA SER A 50 -15.09 -32.33 -8.56
C SER A 50 -15.58 -32.85 -7.20
N GLN A 51 -16.64 -33.67 -7.19
CA GLN A 51 -17.33 -34.17 -5.99
C GLN A 51 -17.95 -33.05 -5.12
N LEU A 52 -18.10 -31.83 -5.65
CA LEU A 52 -18.65 -30.70 -4.88
C LEU A 52 -20.08 -30.94 -4.42
N ASN A 53 -20.90 -31.65 -5.21
CA ASN A 53 -22.29 -31.92 -4.85
C ASN A 53 -22.40 -32.82 -3.60
N SER A 54 -21.66 -33.93 -3.56
CA SER A 54 -21.65 -34.82 -2.40
C SER A 54 -20.90 -34.19 -1.22
N ALA A 55 -19.88 -33.37 -1.46
CA ALA A 55 -19.18 -32.62 -0.43
C ALA A 55 -20.12 -31.64 0.30
N ARG A 56 -20.84 -30.78 -0.42
CA ARG A 56 -21.75 -29.79 0.20
C ARG A 56 -22.91 -30.46 0.93
N SER A 57 -23.42 -31.58 0.40
CA SER A 57 -24.53 -32.32 1.03
C SER A 57 -24.14 -32.91 2.40
N ALA A 58 -22.85 -33.09 2.65
CA ALA A 58 -22.34 -33.68 3.88
C ALA A 58 -21.81 -32.67 4.91
N VAL A 59 -21.80 -31.37 4.58
CA VAL A 59 -21.28 -30.31 5.46
C VAL A 59 -22.40 -29.30 5.73
N PRO A 60 -23.15 -29.43 6.84
CA PRO A 60 -24.10 -28.42 7.23
C PRO A 60 -23.38 -27.15 7.69
N PHE A 61 -23.80 -26.00 7.15
CA PHE A 61 -23.27 -24.70 7.59
C PHE A 61 -23.94 -24.27 8.90
N SER A 62 -23.15 -23.74 9.81
CA SER A 62 -23.59 -23.23 11.12
C SER A 62 -22.99 -21.85 11.40
N ASP A 63 -23.59 -21.06 12.28
CA ASP A 63 -23.02 -19.75 12.63
C ASP A 63 -21.88 -19.88 13.66
N PRO A 64 -20.79 -19.08 13.56
CA PRO A 64 -20.46 -18.22 12.42
C PRO A 64 -20.08 -19.07 11.20
N ARG A 65 -20.64 -18.72 10.03
CA ARG A 65 -20.41 -19.42 8.76
C ARG A 65 -19.04 -19.09 8.20
N THR A 66 -18.47 -20.03 7.46
CA THR A 66 -17.29 -19.75 6.63
C THR A 66 -17.61 -18.65 5.63
N ARG A 67 -16.77 -17.62 5.61
CA ARG A 67 -16.97 -16.41 4.80
C ARG A 67 -15.99 -16.37 3.63
N ILE A 68 -16.50 -16.08 2.42
CA ILE A 68 -15.72 -16.06 1.19
C ILE A 68 -15.78 -14.67 0.56
N ALA A 69 -14.61 -14.06 0.35
CA ALA A 69 -14.50 -12.87 -0.48
C ALA A 69 -14.38 -13.25 -1.95
N ILE A 70 -15.17 -12.61 -2.81
CA ILE A 70 -15.08 -12.75 -4.27
C ILE A 70 -14.48 -11.46 -4.81
N ILE A 71 -13.24 -11.52 -5.28
CA ILE A 71 -12.55 -10.38 -5.89
C ILE A 71 -12.69 -10.52 -7.40
N ASP A 72 -13.53 -9.68 -8.01
CA ASP A 72 -13.91 -9.80 -9.42
C ASP A 72 -14.39 -8.44 -10.00
N THR A 73 -15.07 -8.45 -11.15
CA THR A 73 -15.63 -7.27 -11.82
C THR A 73 -16.92 -6.71 -11.19
N GLY A 74 -17.41 -7.38 -10.14
CA GLY A 74 -18.70 -7.11 -9.52
C GLY A 74 -19.69 -8.25 -9.80
N TYR A 75 -20.96 -8.04 -9.47
CA TYR A 75 -21.99 -9.05 -9.72
C TYR A 75 -23.34 -8.40 -10.05
N ASP A 76 -24.20 -9.17 -10.71
CA ASP A 76 -25.60 -8.81 -10.97
C ASP A 76 -26.50 -9.21 -9.80
N ARG A 77 -27.01 -8.22 -9.07
CA ARG A 77 -28.00 -8.43 -7.99
C ARG A 77 -29.36 -8.90 -8.49
N SER A 78 -29.68 -8.68 -9.76
CA SER A 78 -30.97 -9.06 -10.34
C SER A 78 -30.97 -10.51 -10.84
N HIS A 79 -29.79 -11.08 -11.09
CA HIS A 79 -29.66 -12.42 -11.63
C HIS A 79 -30.15 -13.49 -10.64
N ALA A 80 -30.97 -14.42 -11.12
CA ALA A 80 -31.57 -15.48 -10.31
C ALA A 80 -30.52 -16.40 -9.70
N ALA A 81 -29.35 -16.58 -10.32
CA ALA A 81 -28.25 -17.39 -9.80
C ALA A 81 -27.37 -16.71 -8.74
N ARG A 82 -27.65 -15.45 -8.34
CA ARG A 82 -26.82 -14.76 -7.35
C ARG A 82 -26.75 -15.56 -6.03
N PRO A 83 -25.63 -15.49 -5.29
CA PRO A 83 -25.53 -16.13 -3.99
C PRO A 83 -26.66 -15.74 -3.05
N GLU A 84 -27.12 -16.68 -2.24
CA GLU A 84 -28.23 -16.47 -1.29
C GLU A 84 -27.79 -15.59 -0.12
N ARG A 85 -26.56 -15.76 0.36
CA ARG A 85 -26.04 -15.15 1.58
C ARG A 85 -24.97 -14.09 1.31
N ILE A 86 -25.36 -13.05 0.59
CA ILE A 86 -24.49 -11.88 0.38
C ILE A 86 -24.51 -10.99 1.62
N LEU A 87 -23.33 -10.67 2.14
CA LEU A 87 -23.15 -9.72 3.24
C LEU A 87 -23.03 -8.30 2.67
N GLU A 88 -24.16 -7.70 2.30
CA GLU A 88 -24.21 -6.38 1.64
C GLU A 88 -23.47 -5.28 2.44
N GLY A 89 -23.51 -5.33 3.78
CA GLY A 89 -22.77 -4.37 4.63
C GLY A 89 -21.24 -4.44 4.51
N LEU A 90 -20.70 -5.53 3.95
CA LEU A 90 -19.26 -5.75 3.76
C LEU A 90 -18.83 -5.69 2.30
N GLU A 91 -19.77 -5.57 1.34
CA GLU A 91 -19.41 -5.43 -0.05
C GLU A 91 -18.71 -4.07 -0.29
N ARG A 92 -17.83 -4.03 -1.30
CA ARG A 92 -17.06 -2.84 -1.64
C ARG A 92 -16.78 -2.75 -3.12
N ASN A 93 -16.64 -1.51 -3.59
CA ASN A 93 -16.17 -1.18 -4.92
C ASN A 93 -14.93 -0.30 -4.80
N PHE A 94 -13.81 -0.80 -5.33
CA PHE A 94 -12.51 -0.13 -5.30
C PHE A 94 -12.16 0.55 -6.62
N VAL A 95 -12.95 0.39 -7.69
CA VAL A 95 -12.65 0.94 -9.02
C VAL A 95 -12.77 2.46 -9.05
N ASP A 96 -13.77 3.02 -8.38
CA ASP A 96 -14.06 4.46 -8.42
C ASP A 96 -13.34 5.24 -7.30
N GLY A 97 -12.21 4.73 -6.78
CA GLY A 97 -11.39 5.41 -5.78
C GLY A 97 -12.11 5.74 -4.47
N ASN A 98 -13.09 4.91 -4.06
CA ASN A 98 -14.02 5.14 -2.94
C ASN A 98 -14.96 6.36 -3.10
N ASN A 99 -15.06 6.95 -4.29
CA ASN A 99 -15.97 8.08 -4.57
C ASN A 99 -17.37 7.63 -5.06
N GLY A 100 -17.53 6.33 -5.39
CA GLY A 100 -18.80 5.73 -5.76
C GLY A 100 -19.54 5.09 -4.57
N PRO A 101 -20.80 4.67 -4.74
CA PRO A 101 -21.48 3.87 -3.73
C PRO A 101 -20.65 2.64 -3.40
N SER A 102 -20.63 2.23 -2.13
CA SER A 102 -19.87 1.07 -1.65
C SER A 102 -20.46 -0.28 -2.10
N SER A 103 -21.10 -0.31 -3.26
CA SER A 103 -21.80 -1.46 -3.84
C SER A 103 -20.90 -2.16 -4.84
N ALA A 104 -20.78 -3.48 -4.71
CA ALA A 104 -20.10 -4.32 -5.68
C ALA A 104 -21.00 -4.72 -6.88
N GLN A 105 -22.13 -4.02 -7.07
CA GLN A 105 -22.96 -4.15 -8.26
C GLN A 105 -22.14 -3.81 -9.50
N ASP A 106 -22.21 -4.68 -10.50
CA ASP A 106 -21.64 -4.41 -11.81
C ASP A 106 -22.51 -3.35 -12.53
N PRO A 107 -21.95 -2.19 -12.93
CA PRO A 107 -22.70 -1.06 -13.49
C PRO A 107 -23.16 -1.26 -14.94
N ASN A 108 -22.94 -2.43 -15.56
CA ASN A 108 -23.28 -2.70 -16.96
C ASN A 108 -22.73 -1.63 -17.92
N ARG A 109 -21.41 -1.45 -17.91
CA ARG A 109 -20.76 -0.50 -18.82
C ARG A 109 -20.40 -1.27 -20.08
N HIS A 110 -21.19 -1.19 -21.15
CA HIS A 110 -20.86 -1.83 -22.43
C HIS A 110 -19.70 -1.10 -23.14
N ARG A 111 -18.48 -1.15 -22.58
CA ARG A 111 -17.27 -0.55 -23.18
C ARG A 111 -16.48 -1.60 -23.97
N LEU A 112 -15.72 -1.15 -24.97
CA LEU A 112 -14.75 -2.01 -25.67
C LEU A 112 -13.73 -2.55 -24.64
N PHE A 113 -13.50 -3.87 -24.65
CA PHE A 113 -12.62 -4.61 -23.71
C PHE A 113 -13.11 -4.74 -22.26
N ASP A 114 -14.38 -4.45 -22.00
CA ASP A 114 -15.03 -4.66 -20.71
C ASP A 114 -15.34 -6.16 -20.47
N ASN A 115 -15.18 -6.64 -19.24
CA ASN A 115 -15.57 -7.99 -18.81
C ASN A 115 -16.75 -7.95 -17.82
N SER A 116 -17.64 -6.96 -17.98
CA SER A 116 -18.91 -6.85 -17.25
C SER A 116 -19.64 -8.19 -17.26
N GLY A 117 -20.11 -8.61 -16.09
CA GLY A 117 -20.75 -9.91 -15.90
C GLY A 117 -19.84 -11.05 -15.50
N HIS A 118 -18.51 -10.91 -15.60
CA HIS A 118 -17.60 -11.99 -15.26
C HIS A 118 -17.75 -12.46 -13.80
N GLY A 119 -17.82 -11.53 -12.85
CA GLY A 119 -18.05 -11.89 -11.45
C GLY A 119 -19.44 -12.45 -11.14
N THR A 120 -20.42 -12.24 -12.02
CA THR A 120 -21.74 -12.90 -11.92
C THR A 120 -21.61 -14.39 -12.23
N GLY A 121 -20.86 -14.76 -13.26
CA GLY A 121 -20.58 -16.15 -13.60
C GLY A 121 -19.77 -16.87 -12.52
N THR A 122 -18.66 -16.26 -12.06
CA THR A 122 -17.78 -16.87 -11.06
C THR A 122 -18.46 -17.01 -9.70
N SER A 123 -19.23 -16.00 -9.26
CA SER A 123 -20.03 -16.10 -8.03
C SER A 123 -21.15 -17.14 -8.12
N GLY A 124 -21.71 -17.34 -9.31
CA GLY A 124 -22.64 -18.43 -9.62
C GLY A 124 -22.02 -19.80 -9.38
N ILE A 125 -20.83 -20.07 -9.94
CA ILE A 125 -20.11 -21.36 -9.76
C ILE A 125 -19.66 -21.56 -8.31
N LEU A 126 -19.34 -20.49 -7.58
CA LEU A 126 -18.90 -20.57 -6.19
C LEU A 126 -20.05 -20.86 -5.23
N ALA A 127 -21.10 -20.04 -5.27
CA ALA A 127 -22.15 -20.00 -4.25
C ALA A 127 -23.55 -19.70 -4.81
N GLY A 128 -23.74 -19.86 -6.12
CA GLY A 128 -25.02 -19.64 -6.78
C GLY A 128 -26.12 -20.56 -6.27
N ARG A 129 -27.34 -20.01 -6.25
CA ARG A 129 -28.52 -20.71 -5.75
C ARG A 129 -29.05 -21.76 -6.74
N LYS A 130 -30.14 -22.40 -6.36
CA LYS A 130 -30.90 -23.27 -7.25
C LYS A 130 -31.55 -22.47 -8.38
N ILE A 131 -31.45 -22.98 -9.60
CA ILE A 131 -32.13 -22.39 -10.76
C ILE A 131 -33.19 -23.37 -11.26
N PRO A 132 -34.48 -22.97 -11.28
CA PRO A 132 -35.57 -23.84 -11.74
C PRO A 132 -35.36 -24.38 -13.16
N ALA A 133 -34.82 -23.57 -14.06
CA ALA A 133 -34.47 -23.97 -15.43
C ALA A 133 -33.38 -25.07 -15.50
N PHE A 134 -32.71 -25.36 -14.40
CA PHE A 134 -31.61 -26.34 -14.28
C PHE A 134 -31.95 -27.49 -13.33
N GLY A 135 -33.23 -27.88 -13.26
CA GLY A 135 -33.68 -29.01 -12.44
C GLY A 135 -33.57 -28.76 -10.94
N ASP A 136 -33.60 -27.49 -10.51
CA ASP A 136 -33.54 -27.06 -9.12
C ASP A 136 -32.25 -27.50 -8.37
N ILE A 137 -31.17 -27.72 -9.13
CA ILE A 137 -29.83 -28.01 -8.65
C ILE A 137 -29.14 -26.69 -8.26
N TYR A 138 -28.40 -26.69 -7.14
CA TYR A 138 -27.52 -25.58 -6.78
C TYR A 138 -26.39 -25.44 -7.81
N LEU A 139 -26.30 -24.26 -8.42
CA LEU A 139 -25.20 -23.90 -9.31
C LEU A 139 -23.87 -23.86 -8.56
N GLY A 140 -23.86 -23.29 -7.35
CA GLY A 140 -22.63 -23.03 -6.61
C GLY A 140 -22.14 -24.18 -5.75
N GLY A 141 -20.83 -24.44 -5.71
CA GLY A 141 -20.24 -25.47 -4.86
C GLY A 141 -20.46 -25.29 -3.35
N ALA A 142 -20.54 -24.06 -2.86
CA ALA A 142 -20.73 -23.70 -1.45
C ALA A 142 -21.87 -22.67 -1.27
N PRO A 143 -23.14 -23.02 -1.57
CA PRO A 143 -24.25 -22.06 -1.65
C PRO A 143 -24.68 -21.47 -0.29
N HIS A 144 -24.26 -22.10 0.81
CA HIS A 144 -24.61 -21.71 2.18
C HIS A 144 -23.52 -20.90 2.90
N ALA A 145 -22.40 -20.62 2.23
CA ALA A 145 -21.33 -19.75 2.74
C ALA A 145 -21.77 -18.28 2.75
N ASP A 146 -21.21 -17.50 3.67
CA ASP A 146 -21.40 -16.04 3.65
C ASP A 146 -20.48 -15.43 2.58
N ILE A 147 -21.03 -14.63 1.67
CA ILE A 147 -20.32 -14.10 0.51
C ILE A 147 -20.09 -12.58 0.66
N VAL A 148 -18.85 -12.15 0.42
CA VAL A 148 -18.43 -10.75 0.40
C VAL A 148 -17.94 -10.38 -1.00
N PRO A 149 -18.78 -9.77 -1.84
CA PRO A 149 -18.37 -9.35 -3.18
C PRO A 149 -17.51 -8.09 -3.12
N LEU A 150 -16.37 -8.09 -3.81
CA LEU A 150 -15.40 -6.99 -3.88
C LEU A 150 -15.08 -6.69 -5.35
N ARG A 151 -15.59 -5.56 -5.85
CA ARG A 151 -15.33 -5.10 -7.22
C ARG A 151 -14.01 -4.34 -7.30
N ILE A 152 -13.05 -4.80 -8.11
CA ILE A 152 -11.71 -4.18 -8.20
C ILE A 152 -11.27 -3.70 -9.58
N ALA A 153 -11.95 -4.12 -10.65
CA ALA A 153 -11.71 -3.64 -12.01
C ALA A 153 -12.96 -3.85 -12.90
N ASP A 154 -12.96 -3.24 -14.08
CA ASP A 154 -13.93 -3.51 -15.16
C ASP A 154 -13.46 -4.65 -16.10
N SER A 155 -12.22 -5.11 -15.96
CA SER A 155 -11.62 -6.19 -16.77
C SER A 155 -10.87 -7.19 -15.90
N VAL A 156 -10.83 -8.46 -16.32
CA VAL A 156 -10.09 -9.55 -15.63
C VAL A 156 -8.57 -9.38 -15.68
N LEU A 157 -8.08 -8.48 -16.55
CA LEU A 157 -6.69 -8.06 -16.58
C LEU A 157 -6.45 -7.04 -15.46
N LEU A 158 -5.64 -7.42 -14.49
CA LEU A 158 -5.31 -6.58 -13.35
C LEU A 158 -4.24 -5.54 -13.72
N PHE A 159 -4.67 -4.30 -13.99
CA PHE A 159 -3.78 -3.17 -14.30
C PHE A 159 -3.44 -2.31 -13.07
N PHE A 160 -4.35 -2.18 -12.09
CA PHE A 160 -4.18 -1.30 -10.94
C PHE A 160 -3.70 -2.06 -9.71
N THR A 161 -2.53 -1.68 -9.20
CA THR A 161 -1.88 -2.39 -8.09
C THR A 161 -2.54 -2.12 -6.73
N SER A 162 -3.13 -0.94 -6.54
CA SER A 162 -3.70 -0.49 -5.26
C SER A 162 -5.07 -1.09 -4.95
N THR A 163 -5.97 -1.26 -5.92
CA THR A 163 -7.34 -1.76 -5.69
C THR A 163 -7.32 -3.23 -5.25
N PHE A 164 -6.46 -4.04 -5.85
CA PHE A 164 -6.23 -5.43 -5.43
C PHE A 164 -5.75 -5.52 -3.97
N ALA A 165 -4.71 -4.77 -3.61
CA ALA A 165 -4.17 -4.78 -2.25
C ALA A 165 -5.21 -4.29 -1.22
N GLN A 166 -6.01 -3.28 -1.57
CA GLN A 166 -7.12 -2.80 -0.74
C GLN A 166 -8.20 -3.88 -0.56
N ALA A 167 -8.58 -4.59 -1.61
CA ALA A 167 -9.58 -5.66 -1.54
C ALA A 167 -9.12 -6.83 -0.68
N ILE A 168 -7.86 -7.26 -0.80
CA ILE A 168 -7.30 -8.31 0.08
C ILE A 168 -7.27 -7.83 1.54
N ASN A 169 -6.82 -6.61 1.80
CA ASN A 169 -6.83 -6.03 3.14
C ASN A 169 -8.25 -5.97 3.73
N HIS A 170 -9.23 -5.60 2.91
CA HIS A 170 -10.64 -5.56 3.30
C HIS A 170 -11.21 -6.96 3.55
N ALA A 171 -10.84 -7.96 2.76
CA ALA A 171 -11.23 -9.35 2.99
C ALA A 171 -10.70 -9.86 4.35
N VAL A 172 -9.44 -9.55 4.67
CA VAL A 172 -8.81 -9.88 5.96
C VAL A 172 -9.51 -9.17 7.11
N SER A 173 -9.71 -7.85 7.03
CA SER A 173 -10.37 -7.09 8.11
C SER A 173 -11.85 -7.45 8.27
N SER A 174 -12.50 -7.86 7.18
CA SER A 174 -13.87 -8.39 7.18
C SER A 174 -13.95 -9.83 7.68
N GLY A 175 -12.84 -10.43 8.13
CA GLY A 175 -12.82 -11.77 8.71
C GLY A 175 -13.16 -12.89 7.73
N CYS A 176 -12.91 -12.68 6.43
CA CYS A 176 -13.08 -13.72 5.42
C CYS A 176 -12.11 -14.87 5.65
N ASP A 177 -12.56 -16.10 5.42
CA ASP A 177 -11.77 -17.31 5.55
C ASP A 177 -11.10 -17.70 4.22
N VAL A 178 -11.77 -17.40 3.12
CA VAL A 178 -11.35 -17.75 1.75
C VAL A 178 -11.46 -16.52 0.87
N VAL A 179 -10.52 -16.38 -0.07
CA VAL A 179 -10.58 -15.38 -1.13
C VAL A 179 -10.53 -16.11 -2.48
N SER A 180 -11.50 -15.86 -3.34
CA SER A 180 -11.56 -16.34 -4.73
C SER A 180 -11.23 -15.18 -5.66
N ILE A 181 -10.22 -15.36 -6.52
CA ILE A 181 -9.72 -14.33 -7.44
C ILE A 181 -9.68 -14.89 -8.87
N SER A 182 -10.69 -14.60 -9.67
CA SER A 182 -10.76 -15.06 -11.07
C SER A 182 -10.13 -14.04 -12.03
N MET A 183 -8.98 -13.48 -11.65
CA MET A 183 -8.29 -12.39 -12.35
C MET A 183 -6.79 -12.55 -12.19
N GLY A 184 -6.01 -11.99 -13.13
CA GLY A 184 -4.56 -12.13 -13.12
C GLY A 184 -3.84 -11.01 -13.84
N GLY A 185 -2.54 -10.87 -13.55
CA GLY A 185 -1.70 -9.82 -14.12
C GLY A 185 -0.24 -9.94 -13.74
N LEU A 186 0.43 -8.79 -13.74
CA LEU A 186 1.85 -8.64 -13.44
C LEU A 186 2.09 -8.49 -11.93
N PRO A 187 3.23 -8.96 -11.39
CA PRO A 187 3.52 -8.83 -9.96
C PRO A 187 3.67 -7.37 -9.56
N SER A 188 3.40 -7.09 -8.29
CA SER A 188 3.78 -5.84 -7.62
C SER A 188 4.06 -6.10 -6.15
N ARG A 189 4.92 -5.25 -5.56
CA ARG A 189 5.25 -5.35 -4.13
C ARG A 189 4.02 -5.27 -3.23
N ALA A 190 3.07 -4.40 -3.56
CA ALA A 190 1.83 -4.25 -2.81
C ALA A 190 0.98 -5.54 -2.82
N TRP A 191 1.00 -6.30 -3.92
CA TRP A 191 0.27 -7.57 -4.02
C TRP A 191 0.94 -8.65 -3.17
N ASN A 192 2.27 -8.74 -3.24
CA ASN A 192 3.06 -9.66 -2.44
C ASN A 192 2.82 -9.43 -0.93
N GLU A 193 2.92 -8.18 -0.47
CA GLU A 193 2.67 -7.82 0.93
C GLU A 193 1.23 -8.14 1.35
N ALA A 194 0.23 -7.88 0.48
CA ALA A 194 -1.17 -8.19 0.77
C ALA A 194 -1.45 -9.71 0.84
N VAL A 195 -0.92 -10.50 -0.10
CA VAL A 195 -1.03 -11.96 -0.13
C VAL A 195 -0.36 -12.57 1.10
N ASN A 196 0.83 -12.09 1.46
CA ASN A 196 1.52 -12.51 2.68
C ASN A 196 0.68 -12.21 3.92
N LYS A 197 0.16 -10.98 4.05
CA LYS A 197 -0.67 -10.60 5.19
C LYS A 197 -1.92 -11.48 5.32
N ALA A 198 -2.60 -11.77 4.21
CA ALA A 198 -3.77 -12.64 4.19
C ALA A 198 -3.43 -14.08 4.60
N TYR A 199 -2.33 -14.63 4.07
CA TYR A 199 -1.83 -15.95 4.45
C TYR A 199 -1.50 -16.02 5.95
N GLU A 200 -0.78 -15.03 6.49
CA GLU A 200 -0.43 -14.97 7.91
C GLU A 200 -1.69 -14.90 8.81
N ALA A 201 -2.74 -14.20 8.35
CA ALA A 201 -4.04 -14.12 9.01
C ALA A 201 -4.91 -15.39 8.87
N GLY A 202 -4.42 -16.42 8.18
CA GLY A 202 -5.13 -17.68 7.97
C GLY A 202 -6.18 -17.65 6.86
N VAL A 203 -6.14 -16.66 5.96
CA VAL A 203 -7.04 -16.55 4.80
C VAL A 203 -6.46 -17.36 3.64
N CYS A 204 -7.22 -18.33 3.14
CA CYS A 204 -6.78 -19.13 1.99
C CYS A 204 -7.15 -18.42 0.69
N ILE A 205 -6.14 -18.10 -0.13
CA ILE A 205 -6.33 -17.45 -1.43
C ILE A 205 -6.30 -18.51 -2.54
N VAL A 206 -7.31 -18.48 -3.40
CA VAL A 206 -7.39 -19.25 -4.64
C VAL A 206 -7.46 -18.27 -5.80
N ALA A 207 -6.55 -18.38 -6.76
CA ALA A 207 -6.50 -17.47 -7.89
C ALA A 207 -6.34 -18.21 -9.22
N ALA A 208 -6.96 -17.68 -10.27
CA ALA A 208 -6.87 -18.21 -11.62
C ALA A 208 -5.41 -18.24 -12.12
N ALA A 209 -4.97 -19.37 -12.68
CA ALA A 209 -3.62 -19.51 -13.22
C ALA A 209 -3.35 -18.56 -14.41
N GLY A 210 -4.40 -18.04 -15.04
CA GLY A 210 -4.32 -17.22 -16.25
C GLY A 210 -4.78 -18.00 -17.48
N ASN A 211 -5.01 -17.30 -18.57
CA ASN A 211 -5.40 -17.91 -19.83
C ASN A 211 -4.58 -17.32 -20.98
N SER A 212 -4.51 -18.06 -22.08
CA SER A 212 -3.78 -17.64 -23.28
C SER A 212 -4.41 -18.18 -24.56
N PHE A 213 -4.08 -17.54 -25.69
CA PHE A 213 -4.43 -18.03 -27.03
C PHE A 213 -3.15 -18.46 -27.74
N GLY A 214 -2.94 -19.77 -27.89
CA GLY A 214 -1.69 -20.32 -28.41
C GLY A 214 -0.45 -19.81 -27.65
N GLY A 215 -0.59 -19.64 -26.33
CA GLY A 215 0.43 -19.14 -25.41
C GLY A 215 0.62 -17.62 -25.36
N VAL A 216 -0.28 -16.79 -25.91
CA VAL A 216 -0.23 -15.31 -25.82
C VAL A 216 -1.27 -14.81 -24.79
N PRO A 217 -0.95 -13.88 -23.86
CA PRO A 217 0.34 -13.19 -23.70
C PRO A 217 1.44 -14.08 -23.12
N THR A 218 1.08 -15.08 -22.31
CA THR A 218 2.00 -16.12 -21.81
C THR A 218 1.20 -17.38 -21.46
N HIS A 219 1.81 -18.56 -21.62
CA HIS A 219 1.24 -19.81 -21.11
C HIS A 219 1.57 -20.03 -19.62
N ASN A 220 2.50 -19.27 -19.04
CA ASN A 220 2.93 -19.44 -17.64
C ASN A 220 1.87 -18.90 -16.67
N VAL A 221 1.83 -19.47 -15.47
CA VAL A 221 1.00 -19.02 -14.36
C VAL A 221 1.28 -17.54 -14.05
N VAL A 222 0.22 -16.74 -13.99
CA VAL A 222 0.27 -15.28 -13.73
C VAL A 222 0.09 -14.95 -12.25
N TYR A 223 0.31 -13.68 -11.86
CA TYR A 223 0.10 -13.24 -10.48
C TYR A 223 -1.36 -12.83 -10.26
N PRO A 224 -1.96 -13.05 -9.07
CA PRO A 224 -1.34 -13.54 -7.83
C PRO A 224 -1.26 -15.07 -7.69
N ALA A 225 -1.75 -15.85 -8.66
CA ALA A 225 -1.75 -17.32 -8.61
C ALA A 225 -0.34 -17.90 -8.46
N ARG A 226 0.67 -17.24 -9.05
CA ARG A 226 2.08 -17.63 -8.97
C ARG A 226 2.71 -17.50 -7.58
N TYR A 227 2.14 -16.71 -6.67
CA TYR A 227 2.66 -16.63 -5.31
C TYR A 227 2.52 -18.00 -4.62
N HIS A 228 3.59 -18.50 -3.97
CA HIS A 228 3.63 -19.82 -3.35
C HIS A 228 2.54 -19.99 -2.27
N ARG A 229 2.15 -18.87 -1.63
CA ARG A 229 1.09 -18.76 -0.61
C ARG A 229 -0.33 -18.71 -1.17
N THR A 230 -0.49 -18.70 -2.49
CA THR A 230 -1.76 -18.81 -3.21
C THR A 230 -1.95 -20.24 -3.73
N ILE A 231 -3.19 -20.71 -3.86
CA ILE A 231 -3.50 -21.90 -4.67
C ILE A 231 -3.77 -21.44 -6.10
N ALA A 232 -2.90 -21.84 -7.05
CA ALA A 232 -3.11 -21.55 -8.46
C ALA A 232 -4.15 -22.53 -9.05
N ALA A 233 -5.22 -21.99 -9.62
CA ALA A 233 -6.29 -22.76 -10.23
C ALA A 233 -6.03 -22.98 -11.72
N CYS A 234 -5.61 -24.18 -12.09
CA CYS A 234 -5.44 -24.64 -13.46
C CYS A 234 -6.74 -25.26 -14.01
N GLY A 235 -6.82 -25.43 -15.33
CA GLY A 235 -8.00 -25.97 -16.00
C GLY A 235 -7.85 -27.44 -16.42
N VAL A 236 -8.91 -28.23 -16.27
CA VAL A 236 -9.01 -29.60 -16.80
C VAL A 236 -10.35 -29.81 -17.51
N MET A 237 -10.33 -30.48 -18.67
CA MET A 237 -11.52 -30.75 -19.47
C MET A 237 -12.30 -31.97 -18.95
N ALA A 238 -13.52 -32.17 -19.46
CA ALA A 238 -14.42 -33.25 -19.03
C ALA A 238 -13.86 -34.67 -19.23
N ASN A 239 -12.89 -34.86 -20.13
CA ASN A 239 -12.19 -36.13 -20.31
C ASN A 239 -10.92 -36.27 -19.44
N ASN A 240 -10.79 -35.42 -18.40
CA ASN A 240 -9.63 -35.31 -17.52
C ASN A 240 -8.33 -34.90 -18.22
N LYS A 241 -8.35 -34.49 -19.50
CA LYS A 241 -7.15 -33.90 -20.12
C LYS A 241 -6.98 -32.45 -19.69
N PRO A 242 -5.76 -31.97 -19.50
CA PRO A 242 -5.51 -30.56 -19.21
C PRO A 242 -6.11 -29.61 -20.26
N TYR A 243 -6.55 -28.43 -19.83
CA TYR A 243 -7.11 -27.39 -20.69
C TYR A 243 -5.99 -26.62 -21.43
N PHE A 244 -5.22 -27.32 -22.27
CA PHE A 244 -4.20 -26.78 -23.18
C PHE A 244 -4.09 -27.67 -24.44
N ASP A 245 -3.28 -27.26 -25.43
CA ASP A 245 -3.13 -27.91 -26.75
C ASP A 245 -4.44 -27.90 -27.54
N LEU A 246 -5.17 -26.79 -27.44
CA LEU A 246 -6.38 -26.48 -28.19
C LEU A 246 -6.03 -25.81 -29.52
N ALA A 247 -7.04 -25.55 -30.34
CA ALA A 247 -6.83 -24.75 -31.55
C ALA A 247 -6.33 -23.34 -31.18
N ARG A 248 -5.54 -22.72 -32.09
CA ARG A 248 -4.79 -21.49 -31.81
C ARG A 248 -5.67 -20.29 -31.41
N ASP A 249 -6.92 -20.28 -31.87
CA ASP A 249 -7.95 -19.28 -31.65
C ASP A 249 -8.89 -19.60 -30.48
N VAL A 250 -8.65 -20.72 -29.77
CA VAL A 250 -9.39 -21.12 -28.59
C VAL A 250 -8.62 -20.72 -27.33
N LEU A 251 -9.37 -20.27 -26.33
CA LEU A 251 -8.82 -19.92 -25.03
C LEU A 251 -8.27 -21.19 -24.36
N GLU A 252 -7.06 -21.12 -23.83
CA GLU A 252 -6.39 -22.20 -23.09
C GLU A 252 -6.04 -21.73 -21.68
N GLY A 253 -5.92 -22.66 -20.73
CA GLY A 253 -5.49 -22.39 -19.37
C GLY A 253 -3.97 -22.37 -19.24
N ASN A 254 -3.46 -21.45 -18.42
CA ASN A 254 -2.04 -21.35 -18.15
C ASN A 254 -1.57 -22.44 -17.17
N TRP A 255 -0.31 -22.82 -17.34
CA TRP A 255 0.41 -23.83 -16.56
C TRP A 255 1.91 -23.53 -16.61
N GLY A 256 2.65 -24.08 -15.65
CA GLY A 256 4.09 -23.85 -15.52
C GLY A 256 4.44 -22.42 -15.07
N PRO A 257 5.71 -22.14 -14.80
CA PRO A 257 6.82 -23.07 -14.76
C PRO A 257 6.67 -24.11 -13.63
N ASP A 258 7.43 -25.19 -13.65
CA ASP A 258 7.28 -26.35 -12.74
C ASP A 258 7.29 -25.94 -11.26
N SER A 259 8.13 -24.96 -10.92
CA SER A 259 8.15 -24.31 -9.61
C SER A 259 6.78 -23.81 -9.13
N SER A 260 5.99 -23.22 -10.02
CA SER A 260 4.64 -22.70 -9.73
C SER A 260 3.59 -23.81 -9.63
N MET A 261 3.84 -24.96 -10.23
CA MET A 261 2.93 -26.10 -10.20
C MET A 261 2.90 -26.81 -8.84
N THR A 262 3.87 -26.52 -7.96
CA THR A 262 3.95 -27.08 -6.60
C THR A 262 2.81 -26.61 -5.68
N SER A 263 2.22 -25.44 -5.96
CA SER A 263 1.08 -24.84 -5.27
C SER A 263 -0.20 -24.82 -6.12
N ALA A 264 -0.17 -25.41 -7.31
CA ALA A 264 -1.30 -25.44 -8.25
C ALA A 264 -2.19 -26.67 -8.05
N MET A 265 -3.45 -26.55 -8.45
CA MET A 265 -4.45 -27.62 -8.54
C MET A 265 -5.40 -27.33 -9.69
N ALA A 266 -5.94 -28.38 -10.31
CA ALA A 266 -6.89 -28.22 -11.41
C ALA A 266 -8.35 -28.43 -10.99
N SER A 267 -9.26 -27.72 -11.65
CA SER A 267 -10.69 -28.01 -11.64
C SER A 267 -11.29 -27.79 -13.03
N TYR A 268 -12.54 -28.18 -13.20
CA TYR A 268 -13.12 -28.40 -14.51
C TYR A 268 -13.40 -27.11 -15.31
N THR A 269 -13.01 -27.11 -16.58
CA THR A 269 -13.22 -26.08 -17.62
C THR A 269 -12.80 -26.65 -19.00
N PRO A 270 -13.38 -26.26 -20.14
CA PRO A 270 -14.47 -25.29 -20.35
C PRO A 270 -15.84 -25.97 -20.21
N ASN A 271 -16.88 -25.39 -20.81
CA ASN A 271 -18.25 -25.90 -20.80
C ASN A 271 -18.88 -25.96 -19.40
N ILE A 272 -18.59 -24.94 -18.60
CA ILE A 272 -19.10 -24.78 -17.24
C ILE A 272 -20.32 -23.83 -17.27
N PRO A 273 -21.38 -24.13 -16.50
CA PRO A 273 -22.49 -23.21 -16.30
C PRO A 273 -22.05 -21.81 -15.88
N TRP A 274 -22.53 -20.81 -16.61
CA TRP A 274 -22.14 -19.42 -16.46
C TRP A 274 -23.37 -18.51 -16.42
N ALA A 275 -23.58 -17.82 -15.30
CA ALA A 275 -24.69 -16.88 -15.14
C ALA A 275 -24.55 -15.68 -16.09
N LYS A 276 -25.52 -15.50 -16.99
CA LYS A 276 -25.45 -14.51 -18.06
C LYS A 276 -25.89 -13.14 -17.54
N PHE A 277 -24.95 -12.22 -17.50
CA PHE A 277 -25.17 -10.87 -17.01
C PHE A 277 -26.24 -10.11 -17.79
N GLY A 278 -27.12 -9.39 -17.09
CA GLY A 278 -28.23 -8.65 -17.69
C GLY A 278 -29.44 -9.52 -18.08
N CYS A 279 -29.30 -10.85 -18.04
CA CYS A 279 -30.38 -11.79 -18.32
C CYS A 279 -30.83 -12.45 -17.01
N GLY A 280 -31.99 -12.05 -16.48
CA GLY A 280 -32.38 -12.37 -15.10
C GLY A 280 -32.39 -13.86 -14.72
N THR A 281 -32.49 -14.80 -15.67
CA THR A 281 -32.53 -16.25 -15.38
C THR A 281 -31.63 -17.09 -16.30
N THR A 282 -30.95 -16.49 -17.28
CA THR A 282 -30.24 -17.24 -18.32
C THR A 282 -28.89 -17.72 -17.81
N ILE A 283 -28.57 -18.99 -18.07
CA ILE A 283 -27.26 -19.58 -17.81
C ILE A 283 -26.73 -20.10 -19.14
N ASP A 284 -25.54 -19.65 -19.51
CA ASP A 284 -24.80 -20.20 -20.64
C ASP A 284 -24.02 -21.45 -20.19
N LEU A 285 -23.84 -22.42 -21.08
CA LEU A 285 -23.13 -23.67 -20.81
C LEU A 285 -21.74 -23.72 -21.45
N ASP A 286 -21.28 -22.61 -22.00
CA ASP A 286 -19.97 -22.45 -22.66
C ASP A 286 -18.95 -21.71 -21.77
N GLY A 287 -19.21 -21.56 -20.47
CA GLY A 287 -18.28 -20.92 -19.54
C GLY A 287 -16.91 -21.58 -19.56
N GLU A 288 -15.86 -20.77 -19.77
CA GLU A 288 -14.51 -21.24 -20.04
C GLU A 288 -13.45 -20.49 -19.21
N GLY A 289 -12.18 -20.86 -19.41
CA GLY A 289 -11.05 -20.28 -18.70
C GLY A 289 -10.81 -20.82 -17.28
N THR A 290 -9.61 -20.57 -16.76
CA THR A 290 -9.23 -20.84 -15.37
C THR A 290 -10.08 -20.09 -14.34
N SER A 291 -10.78 -19.03 -14.77
CA SER A 291 -11.83 -18.34 -14.02
C SER A 291 -13.01 -19.24 -13.64
N SER A 292 -13.31 -20.28 -14.42
CA SER A 292 -14.35 -21.27 -14.12
C SER A 292 -13.87 -22.34 -13.13
N ALA A 293 -12.57 -22.65 -13.11
CA ALA A 293 -11.96 -23.61 -12.19
C ALA A 293 -11.74 -23.04 -10.78
N THR A 294 -11.35 -21.76 -10.69
CA THR A 294 -11.08 -21.03 -9.44
C THR A 294 -12.19 -21.13 -8.38
N PRO A 295 -13.46 -20.80 -8.70
CA PRO A 295 -14.55 -20.86 -7.72
C PRO A 295 -14.85 -22.28 -7.23
N GLN A 296 -14.60 -23.32 -8.03
CA GLN A 296 -14.78 -24.71 -7.61
C GLN A 296 -13.78 -25.09 -6.50
N ILE A 297 -12.51 -24.70 -6.66
CA ILE A 297 -11.47 -24.92 -5.66
C ILE A 297 -11.75 -24.10 -4.40
N ALA A 298 -12.14 -22.82 -4.54
CA ALA A 298 -12.51 -21.98 -3.41
C ALA A 298 -13.73 -22.53 -2.63
N ALA A 299 -14.72 -23.09 -3.33
CA ALA A 299 -15.85 -23.78 -2.69
C ALA A 299 -15.39 -24.99 -1.87
N ALA A 300 -14.47 -25.82 -2.40
CA ALA A 300 -13.94 -26.97 -1.67
C ALA A 300 -13.15 -26.55 -0.42
N VAL A 301 -12.35 -25.48 -0.50
CA VAL A 301 -11.68 -24.88 0.66
C VAL A 301 -12.72 -24.47 1.72
N ALA A 302 -13.78 -23.78 1.31
CA ALA A 302 -14.81 -23.31 2.22
C ALA A 302 -15.56 -24.46 2.90
N LEU A 303 -15.89 -25.53 2.17
CA LEU A 303 -16.53 -26.73 2.72
C LEU A 303 -15.61 -27.44 3.74
N TRP A 304 -14.31 -27.55 3.43
CA TRP A 304 -13.35 -28.16 4.36
C TRP A 304 -13.15 -27.33 5.62
N TYR A 305 -13.09 -26.00 5.49
CA TYR A 305 -13.08 -25.09 6.64
C TYR A 305 -14.35 -25.19 7.46
N GLU A 306 -15.53 -25.17 6.83
CA GLU A 306 -16.80 -25.24 7.54
C GLU A 306 -16.91 -26.51 8.40
N LYS A 307 -16.48 -27.66 7.87
CA LYS A 307 -16.43 -28.92 8.60
C LYS A 307 -15.49 -28.87 9.82
N ASN A 308 -14.34 -28.21 9.69
CA ASN A 308 -13.23 -28.28 10.66
C ASN A 308 -13.06 -27.01 11.51
N LYS A 309 -13.88 -25.97 11.33
CA LYS A 309 -13.68 -24.62 11.88
C LYS A 309 -13.50 -24.55 13.40
N ARG A 310 -14.02 -25.53 14.15
CA ARG A 310 -13.88 -25.59 15.62
C ARG A 310 -12.48 -25.98 16.08
N SER A 311 -11.71 -26.67 15.25
CA SER A 311 -10.37 -27.17 15.57
C SER A 311 -9.24 -26.41 14.88
N LEU A 312 -9.57 -25.39 14.05
CA LEU A 312 -8.58 -24.65 13.26
C LEU A 312 -8.18 -23.34 13.94
N PRO A 313 -6.87 -23.05 14.09
CA PRO A 313 -6.42 -21.72 14.51
C PRO A 313 -6.68 -20.69 13.41
N ARG A 314 -6.88 -19.41 13.77
CA ARG A 314 -6.96 -18.29 12.81
C ARG A 314 -5.59 -17.69 12.50
N ASP A 315 -4.72 -18.54 11.94
CA ASP A 315 -3.40 -18.14 11.41
C ASP A 315 -3.02 -19.04 10.22
N TRP A 316 -1.86 -18.83 9.63
CA TRP A 316 -1.36 -19.58 8.47
C TRP A 316 -1.47 -21.12 8.55
N ARG A 317 -1.49 -21.72 9.75
CA ARG A 317 -1.54 -23.20 9.89
C ARG A 317 -2.81 -23.80 9.30
N ARG A 318 -3.95 -23.09 9.35
CA ARG A 318 -5.19 -23.59 8.73
C ARG A 318 -5.10 -23.60 7.21
N VAL A 319 -4.35 -22.66 6.62
CA VAL A 319 -4.13 -22.59 5.17
C VAL A 319 -3.31 -23.79 4.71
N GLU A 320 -2.25 -24.13 5.45
CA GLU A 320 -1.48 -25.35 5.14
C GLU A 320 -2.30 -26.62 5.36
N ALA A 321 -3.14 -26.66 6.41
CA ALA A 321 -3.98 -27.82 6.68
C ALA A 321 -5.00 -28.09 5.55
N VAL A 322 -5.66 -27.04 5.02
CA VAL A 322 -6.60 -27.22 3.90
C VAL A 322 -5.87 -27.54 2.59
N ARG A 323 -4.72 -26.90 2.33
CA ARG A 323 -3.86 -27.25 1.17
C ARG A 323 -3.45 -28.70 1.22
N PHE A 324 -3.00 -29.18 2.37
CA PHE A 324 -2.65 -30.59 2.58
C PHE A 324 -3.82 -31.52 2.30
N ALA A 325 -5.01 -31.22 2.82
CA ALA A 325 -6.21 -32.02 2.58
C ALA A 325 -6.56 -32.12 1.10
N LEU A 326 -6.63 -30.98 0.40
CA LEU A 326 -6.96 -30.93 -1.02
C LEU A 326 -5.88 -31.62 -1.88
N PHE A 327 -4.60 -31.31 -1.65
CA PHE A 327 -3.49 -31.85 -2.45
C PHE A 327 -3.29 -33.35 -2.22
N LYS A 328 -3.56 -33.87 -1.03
CA LYS A 328 -3.43 -35.29 -0.72
C LYS A 328 -4.48 -36.15 -1.43
N THR A 329 -5.68 -35.62 -1.65
CA THR A 329 -6.80 -36.36 -2.24
C THR A 329 -7.02 -36.07 -3.71
N ALA A 330 -6.25 -35.16 -4.29
CA ALA A 330 -6.35 -34.81 -5.70
C ALA A 330 -6.10 -36.01 -6.61
N HIS A 331 -6.82 -36.09 -7.72
CA HIS A 331 -6.61 -37.11 -8.73
C HIS A 331 -5.40 -36.72 -9.60
N ASP A 332 -4.25 -37.35 -9.33
CA ASP A 332 -2.96 -37.05 -9.93
C ASP A 332 -2.72 -37.86 -11.21
N ILE A 333 -2.80 -37.21 -12.36
CA ILE A 333 -2.60 -37.81 -13.69
C ILE A 333 -1.59 -37.07 -14.56
N ASP A 334 -1.36 -35.78 -14.30
CA ASP A 334 -0.45 -34.93 -15.05
C ASP A 334 0.01 -33.76 -14.17
N ARG A 335 1.07 -33.97 -13.40
CA ARG A 335 1.60 -32.93 -12.49
C ARG A 335 2.10 -31.68 -13.20
N LYS A 336 2.57 -31.83 -14.44
CA LYS A 336 3.18 -30.73 -15.20
C LYS A 336 2.13 -29.67 -15.54
N HIS A 337 0.93 -30.10 -15.91
CA HIS A 337 -0.13 -29.19 -16.34
C HIS A 337 -1.23 -28.99 -15.30
N LEU A 338 -1.43 -29.96 -14.39
CA LEU A 338 -2.50 -29.95 -13.38
C LEU A 338 -1.98 -29.73 -11.94
N GLY A 339 -0.67 -29.60 -11.76
CA GLY A 339 -0.04 -29.35 -10.46
C GLY A 339 -0.20 -30.52 -9.51
N ARG A 340 -0.92 -30.30 -8.40
CA ARG A 340 -1.21 -31.35 -7.41
C ARG A 340 -2.28 -32.35 -7.87
N GLY A 341 -2.92 -32.10 -9.02
CA GLY A 341 -3.95 -32.98 -9.60
C GLY A 341 -5.32 -32.30 -9.65
N ILE A 342 -6.33 -33.08 -10.03
CA ILE A 342 -7.72 -32.63 -10.15
C ILE A 342 -8.40 -32.63 -8.78
N LEU A 343 -9.15 -31.57 -8.47
CA LEU A 343 -9.93 -31.42 -7.24
C LEU A 343 -10.85 -32.62 -6.97
N GLN A 344 -10.84 -33.11 -5.73
CA GLN A 344 -11.73 -34.17 -5.22
C GLN A 344 -12.33 -33.73 -3.87
N ALA A 345 -13.34 -32.85 -3.90
CA ALA A 345 -13.82 -32.11 -2.73
C ALA A 345 -14.36 -33.01 -1.62
N ARG A 346 -15.12 -34.06 -1.97
CA ARG A 346 -15.70 -35.00 -1.01
C ARG A 346 -14.62 -35.82 -0.32
N SER A 347 -13.63 -36.27 -1.08
CA SER A 347 -12.48 -37.00 -0.57
C SER A 347 -11.66 -36.16 0.41
N ALA A 348 -11.43 -34.88 0.10
CA ALA A 348 -10.71 -33.96 0.97
C ALA A 348 -11.35 -33.79 2.35
N LEU A 349 -12.69 -33.84 2.45
CA LEU A 349 -13.40 -33.81 3.73
C LEU A 349 -13.01 -34.98 4.64
N GLY A 350 -12.55 -36.12 4.09
CA GLY A 350 -12.07 -37.26 4.87
C GLY A 350 -10.72 -37.03 5.56
N VAL A 351 -9.97 -35.99 5.19
CA VAL A 351 -8.67 -35.68 5.76
C VAL A 351 -8.82 -34.80 7.00
N SER A 352 -8.33 -35.28 8.14
CA SER A 352 -8.30 -34.52 9.39
C SER A 352 -7.27 -33.38 9.35
N PRO A 353 -7.49 -32.26 10.06
CA PRO A 353 -6.53 -31.15 10.10
C PRO A 353 -5.15 -31.56 10.61
N VAL A 354 -4.10 -31.16 9.89
CA VAL A 354 -2.69 -31.35 10.28
C VAL A 354 -2.06 -29.97 10.48
N LEU A 355 -1.65 -29.66 11.71
CA LEU A 355 -1.22 -28.29 12.09
C LEU A 355 0.30 -28.13 12.27
N ASN A 356 1.07 -29.21 12.18
CA ASN A 356 2.53 -29.22 12.28
C ASN A 356 3.23 -29.22 10.91
N LEU A 357 2.56 -28.68 9.89
CA LEU A 357 3.10 -28.55 8.54
C LEU A 357 4.11 -27.38 8.47
N PRO A 358 5.13 -27.47 7.61
CA PRO A 358 6.07 -26.37 7.41
C PRO A 358 5.35 -25.15 6.85
N LYS A 359 5.71 -23.98 7.36
CA LYS A 359 5.20 -22.70 6.88
C LYS A 359 5.73 -22.42 5.48
N THR A 360 4.85 -22.05 4.55
CA THR A 360 5.26 -21.64 3.20
C THR A 360 6.04 -20.32 3.28
N ARG A 361 7.23 -20.30 2.64
CA ARG A 361 8.08 -19.10 2.57
C ARG A 361 7.31 -17.91 1.98
N ALA A 362 7.60 -16.71 2.47
CA ALA A 362 7.09 -15.51 1.82
C ALA A 362 7.77 -15.36 0.46
N ASP A 363 7.01 -14.99 -0.56
CA ASP A 363 7.56 -14.67 -1.87
C ASP A 363 8.37 -13.38 -1.82
N ASN A 364 9.45 -13.32 -2.58
CA ASN A 364 10.05 -12.06 -3.02
C ASN A 364 9.72 -11.91 -4.51
N ASP A 365 9.42 -10.70 -4.99
CA ASP A 365 9.13 -10.45 -6.42
C ASP A 365 10.43 -10.48 -7.26
N SER A 366 11.25 -11.51 -7.09
CA SER A 366 12.58 -11.65 -7.67
C SER A 366 12.96 -13.12 -7.79
N PHE A 367 13.38 -13.53 -8.98
CA PHE A 367 13.99 -14.82 -9.25
C PHE A 367 15.33 -15.02 -8.51
N SER A 368 15.65 -16.29 -8.18
CA SER A 368 16.87 -16.67 -7.45
C SER A 368 18.15 -16.21 -8.15
N PHE A 369 18.22 -16.35 -9.49
CA PHE A 369 19.40 -15.99 -10.28
C PHE A 369 19.63 -14.48 -10.42
N LEU A 370 18.63 -13.63 -10.13
CA LEU A 370 18.76 -12.18 -10.25
C LEU A 370 19.74 -11.59 -9.24
N ARG A 371 20.05 -12.31 -8.17
CA ARG A 371 21.11 -11.94 -7.22
C ARG A 371 22.47 -11.75 -7.90
N VAL A 372 22.74 -12.53 -8.96
CA VAL A 372 23.98 -12.42 -9.77
C VAL A 372 23.96 -11.19 -10.68
N ILE A 373 22.79 -10.84 -11.22
CA ILE A 373 22.62 -9.68 -12.12
C ILE A 373 22.69 -8.36 -11.35
N THR A 374 22.04 -8.30 -10.19
CA THR A 374 21.98 -7.11 -9.34
C THR A 374 23.21 -6.94 -8.45
N GLY A 375 23.90 -8.05 -8.12
CA GLY A 375 25.16 -8.03 -7.37
C GLY A 375 24.96 -8.09 -5.85
N ILE A 376 23.90 -8.76 -5.40
CA ILE A 376 23.50 -8.83 -3.99
C ILE A 376 24.09 -10.10 -3.36
N GLY A 377 24.89 -9.92 -2.31
CA GLY A 377 25.26 -10.97 -1.35
C GLY A 377 24.13 -11.26 -0.36
N ILE A 378 24.43 -11.84 0.81
CA ILE A 378 23.45 -12.26 1.84
C ILE A 378 22.71 -11.07 2.53
N ALA A 379 22.83 -9.84 2.01
CA ALA A 379 22.22 -8.62 2.56
C ALA A 379 20.95 -8.20 1.78
N ASP A 380 20.05 -7.47 2.44
CA ASP A 380 18.83 -6.95 1.79
C ASP A 380 19.15 -6.03 0.60
N ALA A 381 18.44 -6.26 -0.51
CA ALA A 381 18.58 -5.47 -1.74
C ALA A 381 18.23 -3.99 -1.48
N PRO A 382 19.04 -3.01 -1.92
CA PRO A 382 18.62 -1.62 -1.96
C PRO A 382 17.29 -1.46 -2.73
N ALA A 383 16.46 -0.48 -2.33
CA ALA A 383 15.11 -0.29 -2.92
C ALA A 383 15.12 -0.21 -4.45
N ARG A 384 16.14 0.41 -5.03
CA ARG A 384 16.32 0.52 -6.48
C ARG A 384 16.57 -0.83 -7.17
N GLU A 385 17.32 -1.72 -6.55
CA GLU A 385 17.57 -3.06 -7.10
C GLU A 385 16.33 -3.94 -6.99
N THR A 386 15.55 -3.77 -5.92
CA THR A 386 14.23 -4.41 -5.79
C THR A 386 13.29 -3.99 -6.93
N MET A 387 13.30 -2.69 -7.31
CA MET A 387 12.53 -2.21 -8.46
C MET A 387 13.00 -2.84 -9.78
N PHE A 388 14.31 -2.98 -9.99
CA PHE A 388 14.83 -3.64 -11.20
C PHE A 388 14.43 -5.12 -11.24
N ASN A 389 14.51 -5.84 -10.12
CA ASN A 389 14.09 -7.25 -10.07
C ASN A 389 12.60 -7.42 -10.39
N LEU A 390 11.76 -6.53 -9.88
CA LEU A 390 10.33 -6.51 -10.21
C LEU A 390 10.12 -6.30 -11.71
N GLU A 391 10.79 -5.30 -12.29
CA GLU A 391 10.70 -5.02 -13.73
C GLU A 391 11.17 -6.20 -14.57
N ILE A 392 12.29 -6.84 -14.21
CA ILE A 392 12.80 -8.03 -14.90
C ILE A 392 11.79 -9.17 -14.85
N THR A 393 11.14 -9.39 -13.71
CA THR A 393 10.09 -10.41 -13.55
C THR A 393 8.89 -10.12 -14.45
N GLN A 394 8.48 -8.85 -14.54
CA GLN A 394 7.41 -8.41 -15.45
C GLN A 394 7.80 -8.59 -16.92
N ARG A 395 9.04 -8.24 -17.30
CA ARG A 395 9.56 -8.44 -18.65
C ARG A 395 9.62 -9.91 -19.02
N TRP A 396 10.10 -10.77 -18.12
CA TRP A 396 10.11 -12.22 -18.31
C TRP A 396 8.71 -12.76 -18.56
N LEU A 397 7.68 -12.32 -17.82
CA LEU A 397 6.31 -12.80 -18.03
C LEU A 397 5.72 -12.39 -19.39
N MET A 398 6.16 -11.26 -19.94
CA MET A 398 5.61 -10.69 -21.18
C MET A 398 6.46 -10.94 -22.43
N ASN A 399 7.63 -11.58 -22.30
CA ASN A 399 8.59 -11.77 -23.39
C ASN A 399 8.93 -13.26 -23.56
N ARG A 400 8.46 -13.86 -24.65
CA ARG A 400 8.70 -15.27 -24.99
C ARG A 400 10.17 -15.61 -25.20
N GLU A 401 10.98 -14.66 -25.68
CA GLU A 401 12.42 -14.89 -25.85
C GLU A 401 13.08 -15.08 -24.48
N LEU A 402 12.76 -14.21 -23.51
CA LEU A 402 13.25 -14.32 -22.15
C LEU A 402 12.81 -15.63 -21.47
N GLN A 403 11.57 -16.05 -21.70
CA GLN A 403 11.04 -17.35 -21.23
C GLN A 403 11.78 -18.53 -21.89
N GLY A 404 12.07 -18.45 -23.20
CA GLY A 404 12.79 -19.50 -23.91
C GLY A 404 14.26 -19.62 -23.48
N ILE A 405 14.88 -18.52 -23.01
CA ILE A 405 16.25 -18.53 -22.48
C ILE A 405 16.29 -19.08 -21.05
N VAL A 406 15.34 -18.66 -20.20
CA VAL A 406 15.20 -19.11 -18.81
C VAL A 406 13.78 -19.63 -18.58
N PRO A 407 13.51 -20.93 -18.83
CA PRO A 407 12.19 -21.52 -18.63
C PRO A 407 11.81 -21.65 -17.15
N GLU A 408 12.77 -22.05 -16.31
CA GLU A 408 12.62 -22.20 -14.86
C GLU A 408 13.40 -21.10 -14.13
N PRO A 409 12.76 -19.99 -13.76
CA PRO A 409 13.49 -18.85 -13.21
C PRO A 409 13.78 -18.95 -11.70
N GLU A 410 13.20 -19.93 -11.00
CA GLU A 410 13.49 -20.17 -9.58
C GLU A 410 14.81 -20.95 -9.36
N ASP A 411 15.32 -21.59 -10.40
CA ASP A 411 16.53 -22.42 -10.38
C ASP A 411 17.81 -21.62 -10.68
N ASP A 412 18.97 -22.24 -10.41
CA ASP A 412 20.27 -21.69 -10.79
C ASP A 412 20.42 -21.68 -12.31
N VAL A 413 20.69 -20.51 -12.88
CA VAL A 413 20.82 -20.33 -14.33
C VAL A 413 22.26 -20.52 -14.78
N ALA A 414 22.47 -21.39 -15.76
CA ALA A 414 23.79 -21.60 -16.37
C ALA A 414 24.37 -20.29 -16.91
N ARG A 415 25.70 -20.11 -16.79
CA ARG A 415 26.38 -18.86 -17.15
C ARG A 415 26.12 -18.39 -18.60
N ASP A 416 25.96 -19.32 -19.54
CA ASP A 416 25.62 -19.01 -20.94
C ASP A 416 24.18 -18.53 -21.11
N ALA A 417 23.21 -19.19 -20.47
CA ALA A 417 21.82 -18.75 -20.45
C ALA A 417 21.68 -17.37 -19.78
N LEU A 418 22.41 -17.11 -18.69
CA LEU A 418 22.47 -15.81 -18.03
C LEU A 418 23.00 -14.72 -18.98
N ARG A 419 24.02 -15.04 -19.78
CA ARG A 419 24.57 -14.12 -20.78
C ARG A 419 23.51 -13.74 -21.81
N ARG A 420 22.90 -14.75 -22.44
CA ARG A 420 21.84 -14.57 -23.44
C ARG A 420 20.65 -13.80 -22.87
N PHE A 421 20.30 -14.07 -21.62
CA PHE A 421 19.22 -13.39 -20.92
C PHE A 421 19.51 -11.89 -20.72
N MET A 422 20.70 -11.55 -20.23
CA MET A 422 21.11 -10.15 -20.06
C MET A 422 21.19 -9.41 -21.40
N GLU A 423 21.68 -10.07 -22.46
CA GLU A 423 21.70 -9.51 -23.82
C GLU A 423 20.28 -9.24 -24.32
N ALA A 424 19.40 -10.24 -24.29
CA ALA A 424 18.01 -10.10 -24.71
C ALA A 424 17.29 -8.96 -23.97
N LEU A 425 17.54 -8.83 -22.66
CA LEU A 425 16.92 -7.79 -21.85
C LEU A 425 17.48 -6.38 -22.14
N ILE A 426 18.76 -6.25 -22.50
CA ILE A 426 19.34 -4.99 -22.99
C ILE A 426 18.70 -4.58 -24.33
N HIS A 427 18.33 -5.56 -25.16
CA HIS A 427 17.67 -5.33 -26.45
C HIS A 427 16.15 -5.18 -26.37
N ASP A 428 15.52 -5.50 -25.25
CA ASP A 428 14.07 -5.36 -25.03
C ASP A 428 13.67 -3.87 -24.99
N ASP A 429 12.98 -3.42 -26.04
CA ASP A 429 12.53 -2.03 -26.20
C ASP A 429 11.42 -1.61 -25.23
N LYS A 430 10.69 -2.60 -24.68
CA LYS A 430 9.66 -2.40 -23.66
C LYS A 430 10.23 -2.42 -22.24
N ALA A 431 11.52 -2.73 -22.06
CA ALA A 431 12.21 -2.53 -20.79
C ALA A 431 12.64 -1.06 -20.64
N SER A 432 12.63 -0.56 -19.40
CA SER A 432 12.99 0.81 -19.07
C SER A 432 14.45 1.09 -19.44
N GLN A 433 14.71 2.30 -19.94
CA GLN A 433 16.09 2.72 -20.26
C GLN A 433 17.01 2.61 -19.03
N THR A 434 16.48 2.86 -17.83
CA THR A 434 17.22 2.75 -16.58
C THR A 434 17.64 1.30 -16.29
N LEU A 435 16.73 0.33 -16.45
CA LEU A 435 17.03 -1.09 -16.29
C LEU A 435 18.06 -1.53 -17.33
N ARG A 436 17.82 -1.22 -18.61
CA ARG A 436 18.71 -1.61 -19.71
C ARG A 436 20.13 -1.07 -19.51
N ARG A 437 20.27 0.19 -19.08
CA ARG A 437 21.58 0.79 -18.71
C ARG A 437 22.21 0.11 -17.51
N HIS A 438 21.42 -0.21 -16.48
CA HIS A 438 21.92 -0.90 -15.29
C HIS A 438 22.52 -2.27 -15.66
N ILE A 439 21.83 -3.04 -16.49
CA ILE A 439 22.30 -4.37 -16.95
C ILE A 439 23.51 -4.23 -17.87
N ALA A 440 23.51 -3.27 -18.80
CA ALA A 440 24.65 -3.02 -19.68
C ALA A 440 25.92 -2.63 -18.89
N ASN A 441 25.79 -1.86 -17.82
CA ASN A 441 26.90 -1.52 -16.94
C ASN A 441 27.40 -2.71 -16.10
N ARG A 442 26.51 -3.64 -15.73
CA ARG A 442 26.85 -4.85 -14.98
C ARG A 442 27.43 -5.96 -15.85
N TYR A 443 27.07 -6.02 -17.12
CA TYR A 443 27.46 -7.09 -18.03
C TYR A 443 29.01 -7.32 -18.11
N PRO A 444 29.87 -6.27 -18.23
CA PRO A 444 31.33 -6.45 -18.19
C PRO A 444 31.85 -6.99 -16.86
N LEU A 445 31.19 -6.71 -15.74
CA LEU A 445 31.59 -7.22 -14.42
C LEU A 445 31.34 -8.73 -14.30
N VAL A 446 30.33 -9.25 -14.98
CA VAL A 446 29.94 -10.68 -14.94
C VAL A 446 30.69 -11.52 -15.98
N PHE A 447 30.93 -10.95 -17.18
CA PHE A 447 31.48 -11.70 -18.33
C PHE A 447 32.85 -11.22 -18.81
N GLY A 448 33.39 -10.13 -18.28
CA GLY A 448 34.71 -9.60 -18.65
C GLY A 448 34.77 -8.91 -20.02
N SER A 449 33.63 -8.73 -20.70
CA SER A 449 33.54 -8.08 -22.01
C SER A 449 32.28 -7.23 -22.11
N SER A 450 32.30 -6.16 -22.91
CA SER A 450 31.09 -5.39 -23.22
C SER A 450 30.13 -6.14 -24.15
N VAL A 451 28.85 -5.79 -24.07
CA VAL A 451 27.81 -6.33 -24.95
C VAL A 451 28.07 -5.93 -26.39
N LYS A 452 28.02 -6.90 -27.30
CA LYS A 452 28.13 -6.64 -28.75
C LYS A 452 26.84 -6.00 -29.26
N ASN A 453 26.95 -4.98 -30.11
CA ASN A 453 25.82 -4.31 -30.76
C ASN A 453 24.79 -3.66 -29.83
N ALA A 454 25.14 -3.37 -28.57
CA ALA A 454 24.21 -2.70 -27.66
C ALA A 454 23.78 -1.31 -28.19
N PRO A 455 22.50 -0.92 -28.01
CA PRO A 455 21.99 0.37 -28.48
C PRO A 455 22.80 1.56 -27.95
N ARG A 456 23.04 2.56 -28.81
CA ARG A 456 23.92 3.71 -28.51
C ARG A 456 23.47 4.56 -27.32
N ASP A 457 22.18 4.54 -27.01
CA ASP A 457 21.53 5.25 -25.90
C ASP A 457 21.64 4.51 -24.54
N ILE A 458 22.13 3.27 -24.55
CA ILE A 458 22.22 2.38 -23.40
C ILE A 458 23.66 2.18 -22.93
N VAL A 459 24.62 2.22 -23.85
CA VAL A 459 26.04 2.14 -23.52
C VAL A 459 26.56 3.56 -23.26
N PRO A 460 26.85 3.96 -22.01
CA PRO A 460 27.58 5.21 -21.79
C PRO A 460 28.93 5.10 -22.52
N PRO A 461 29.41 6.19 -23.16
CA PRO A 461 30.70 6.16 -23.85
C PRO A 461 31.78 5.67 -22.87
N PRO A 462 32.76 4.86 -23.33
CA PRO A 462 33.82 4.37 -22.48
C PRO A 462 34.45 5.58 -21.80
N ARG A 463 34.27 5.68 -20.48
CA ARG A 463 34.99 6.68 -19.70
C ARG A 463 36.46 6.29 -19.85
N PRO A 464 37.32 7.15 -20.43
CA PRO A 464 38.74 6.85 -20.46
C PRO A 464 39.16 6.60 -19.01
N VAL A 465 39.87 5.50 -18.79
CA VAL A 465 40.52 5.20 -17.51
C VAL A 465 41.65 6.23 -17.36
N ARG A 466 41.27 7.46 -17.03
CA ARG A 466 42.09 8.34 -16.26
C ARG A 466 42.02 7.78 -14.85
N GLU A 467 43.14 7.68 -14.15
CA GLU A 467 43.15 7.51 -12.70
C GLU A 467 42.24 8.59 -12.10
N GLN A 468 40.96 8.27 -11.93
CA GLN A 468 40.06 9.09 -11.15
C GLN A 468 40.50 8.79 -9.72
N GLY A 469 41.30 9.70 -9.16
CA GLY A 469 41.56 9.71 -7.73
C GLY A 469 40.24 9.43 -7.01
N LEU A 470 40.28 8.52 -6.03
CA LEU A 470 39.12 8.06 -5.27
C LEU A 470 38.11 9.20 -5.09
N GLN A 471 37.00 9.15 -5.84
CA GLN A 471 35.90 10.07 -5.60
C GLN A 471 35.27 9.63 -4.29
N ILE A 472 35.59 10.36 -3.22
CA ILE A 472 34.94 10.19 -1.93
C ILE A 472 33.46 10.57 -2.15
N PRO A 473 32.51 9.63 -1.99
CA PRO A 473 31.10 9.93 -2.17
C PRO A 473 30.66 10.94 -1.10
N ASP A 474 29.69 11.79 -1.46
CA ASP A 474 29.03 12.66 -0.50
C ASP A 474 28.47 11.82 0.66
N PRO A 475 28.64 12.27 1.92
CA PRO A 475 28.09 11.55 3.06
C PRO A 475 26.55 11.53 2.97
N PRO A 476 25.87 10.51 3.53
CA PRO A 476 24.40 10.44 3.45
C PRO A 476 23.70 11.54 4.26
N TYR A 477 24.37 12.08 5.29
CA TYR A 477 23.83 13.09 6.19
C TYR A 477 24.91 14.12 6.56
N ARG A 478 24.49 15.36 6.77
CA ARG A 478 25.22 16.37 7.55
C ARG A 478 24.67 16.39 8.98
N ARG A 479 25.55 16.61 9.96
CA ARG A 479 25.15 16.81 11.35
C ARG A 479 25.01 18.30 11.60
N ILE A 480 23.91 18.69 12.24
CA ILE A 480 23.63 20.08 12.54
C ILE A 480 23.20 20.19 14.00
N ARG A 481 23.91 21.01 14.78
CA ARG A 481 23.58 21.28 16.18
C ARG A 481 22.32 22.12 16.32
N THR A 482 21.47 21.75 17.25
CA THR A 482 20.19 22.39 17.54
C THR A 482 19.93 22.36 19.04
N TYR A 483 18.97 23.16 19.50
CA TYR A 483 18.35 22.87 20.79
C TYR A 483 17.51 21.60 20.65
N ALA A 484 17.66 20.71 21.62
CA ALA A 484 16.95 19.43 21.64
C ALA A 484 15.50 19.61 22.09
N VAL A 485 15.27 20.57 22.99
CA VAL A 485 13.94 21.02 23.39
C VAL A 485 13.90 22.54 23.23
N ASP A 486 14.24 23.26 24.30
CA ASP A 486 14.03 24.68 24.41
C ASP A 486 15.21 25.34 25.14
N PRO A 487 15.65 26.56 24.75
CA PRO A 487 16.82 27.22 25.34
C PRO A 487 16.79 27.31 26.87
N SER A 488 15.62 27.45 27.49
CA SER A 488 15.49 27.59 28.95
C SER A 488 15.99 26.36 29.74
N PHE A 489 16.03 25.18 29.13
CA PHE A 489 16.59 23.97 29.75
C PHE A 489 18.13 23.99 29.82
N SER A 490 18.80 24.88 29.08
CA SER A 490 20.25 25.08 29.21
C SER A 490 20.67 25.71 30.54
N THR A 491 19.74 26.44 31.18
CA THR A 491 19.97 27.18 32.44
C THR A 491 19.93 26.30 33.69
N ARG A 492 19.45 25.05 33.56
CA ARG A 492 19.38 24.08 34.66
C ARG A 492 20.53 23.10 34.55
N LEU A 493 21.30 22.93 35.62
CA LEU A 493 22.44 22.01 35.69
C LEU A 493 22.08 20.57 35.27
N GLU A 494 20.87 20.12 35.59
CA GLU A 494 20.37 18.77 35.29
C GLU A 494 20.05 18.53 33.81
N THR A 495 19.71 19.58 33.06
CA THR A 495 19.27 19.47 31.65
C THR A 495 20.23 20.14 30.66
N SER A 496 21.24 20.85 31.16
CA SER A 496 22.24 21.57 30.35
C SER A 496 23.02 20.64 29.42
N SER A 497 23.37 19.42 29.87
CA SER A 497 24.14 18.44 29.09
C SER A 497 23.35 17.74 27.98
N ILE A 498 22.01 17.82 28.01
CA ILE A 498 21.12 17.13 27.05
C ILE A 498 20.33 18.10 26.16
N ASN A 499 20.46 19.42 26.38
CA ASN A 499 19.72 20.42 25.62
C ASN A 499 20.36 20.74 24.25
N GLU A 500 21.60 20.32 24.01
CA GLU A 500 22.28 20.43 22.72
C GLU A 500 22.31 19.05 22.04
N VAL A 501 21.76 18.97 20.83
CA VAL A 501 21.75 17.75 20.02
C VAL A 501 22.25 18.04 18.61
N ALA A 502 22.92 17.08 17.97
CA ALA A 502 23.31 17.18 16.56
C ALA A 502 22.40 16.31 15.68
N LEU A 503 21.41 16.92 15.04
CA LEU A 503 20.47 16.24 14.15
C LEU A 503 21.15 15.79 12.86
N LYS A 504 20.81 14.57 12.41
CA LYS A 504 21.22 14.04 11.10
C LYS A 504 20.25 14.54 10.02
N VAL A 505 20.69 15.51 9.24
CA VAL A 505 19.95 16.08 8.11
C VAL A 505 20.48 15.51 6.81
N ARG A 506 19.60 15.13 5.87
CA ARG A 506 19.98 14.54 4.58
C ARG A 506 21.01 15.43 3.87
N TRP A 507 22.04 14.82 3.29
CA TRP A 507 23.00 15.57 2.50
C TRP A 507 22.39 16.00 1.18
N GLU A 508 22.36 17.31 0.97
CA GLU A 508 21.95 17.97 -0.27
C GLU A 508 22.89 19.14 -0.58
N LYS A 509 22.87 19.62 -1.82
CA LYS A 509 23.59 20.84 -2.19
C LYS A 509 22.81 22.05 -1.66
N LEU A 510 23.45 22.83 -0.80
CA LEU A 510 22.85 24.01 -0.17
C LEU A 510 23.45 25.31 -0.68
N GLU A 511 22.63 26.35 -0.78
CA GLU A 511 23.10 27.74 -0.85
C GLU A 511 23.01 28.40 0.54
N ALA A 512 23.74 29.49 0.75
CA ALA A 512 23.69 30.24 2.02
C ALA A 512 22.27 30.76 2.34
N GLY A 513 21.91 30.74 3.63
CA GLY A 513 20.56 31.01 4.12
C GLY A 513 19.71 29.79 3.85
N PRO A 514 20.05 28.65 4.49
CA PRO A 514 20.14 27.34 3.89
C PRO A 514 19.00 27.08 2.90
N LYS A 515 19.36 27.10 1.61
CA LYS A 515 18.42 26.87 0.50
C LYS A 515 18.72 25.53 -0.14
N GLY A 516 17.85 24.56 0.11
CA GLY A 516 17.95 23.21 -0.42
C GLY A 516 16.95 22.93 -1.53
N GLU A 517 16.57 21.67 -1.64
CA GLU A 517 15.53 21.17 -2.53
C GLU A 517 14.14 21.60 -2.00
N TYR A 518 13.87 21.41 -0.71
CA TYR A 518 12.54 21.57 -0.09
C TYR A 518 12.34 22.86 0.71
N ILE A 519 13.41 23.44 1.26
CA ILE A 519 13.34 24.58 2.18
C ILE A 519 14.26 25.71 1.70
N GLU A 520 13.81 26.95 1.89
CA GLU A 520 14.70 28.11 1.90
C GLU A 520 14.48 28.96 3.14
N VAL A 521 15.57 29.35 3.80
CA VAL A 521 15.52 30.23 4.96
C VAL A 521 15.82 31.66 4.51
N ILE A 522 14.88 32.57 4.77
CA ILE A 522 15.00 33.99 4.44
C ILE A 522 14.81 34.76 5.73
N ASP A 523 15.89 35.37 6.20
CA ASP A 523 15.92 36.00 7.51
C ASP A 523 15.94 37.53 7.40
N THR A 524 14.73 38.08 7.33
CA THR A 524 14.48 39.53 7.35
C THR A 524 13.59 39.84 8.55
N ASP A 525 14.01 40.83 9.35
CA ASP A 525 13.30 41.27 10.56
C ASP A 525 11.85 41.71 10.24
N ALA A 526 11.03 41.76 11.28
CA ALA A 526 9.59 42.03 11.20
C ALA A 526 9.25 43.37 10.53
N ASP A 527 10.13 44.37 10.66
CA ASP A 527 9.96 45.69 10.04
C ASP A 527 10.41 45.74 8.56
N GLY A 528 10.98 44.64 8.05
CA GLY A 528 11.49 44.54 6.68
C GLY A 528 12.76 45.35 6.43
N THR A 529 13.32 46.00 7.44
CA THR A 529 14.45 46.95 7.29
C THR A 529 15.81 46.27 7.43
N THR A 530 15.90 45.22 8.25
CA THR A 530 17.14 44.51 8.55
C THR A 530 17.09 43.10 7.98
N THR A 531 18.00 42.78 7.06
CA THR A 531 18.21 41.40 6.59
C THR A 531 19.46 40.84 7.23
N TYR A 532 19.33 39.73 7.96
CA TYR A 532 20.44 39.08 8.64
C TYR A 532 21.33 38.34 7.62
N PRO A 533 22.66 38.28 7.84
CA PRO A 533 23.56 37.53 6.97
C PRO A 533 23.15 36.05 6.86
N PRO A 534 23.08 35.50 5.64
CA PRO A 534 22.68 34.11 5.43
C PRO A 534 23.77 33.13 5.91
N VAL A 535 23.39 32.14 6.74
CA VAL A 535 24.33 31.10 7.21
C VAL A 535 24.72 30.13 6.08
N ASP A 536 26.00 29.85 5.91
CA ASP A 536 26.50 28.87 4.94
C ASP A 536 26.85 27.54 5.62
N LEU A 537 25.92 26.59 5.59
CA LEU A 537 26.12 25.26 6.16
C LEU A 537 27.07 24.37 5.36
N ASN A 538 27.63 24.84 4.23
CA ASN A 538 28.71 24.15 3.51
C ASN A 538 30.10 24.72 3.85
N ASP A 539 30.21 25.74 4.70
CA ASP A 539 31.51 26.22 5.16
C ASP A 539 32.26 25.06 5.84
N PRO A 540 33.47 24.70 5.39
CA PRO A 540 34.23 23.59 5.96
C PRO A 540 34.45 23.70 7.47
N ARG A 541 34.54 24.92 8.00
CA ARG A 541 34.72 25.18 9.44
C ARG A 541 33.45 24.88 10.21
N LEU A 542 32.27 25.16 9.65
CA LEU A 542 30.99 24.81 10.24
C LEU A 542 30.71 23.32 10.11
N LEU A 543 30.98 22.71 8.95
CA LEU A 543 30.86 21.26 8.75
C LEU A 543 31.70 20.46 9.76
N ALA A 544 32.93 20.90 10.04
CA ALA A 544 33.79 20.26 11.03
C ALA A 544 33.31 20.41 12.48
N GLN A 545 32.40 21.37 12.73
CA GLN A 545 31.84 21.67 14.04
C GLN A 545 30.39 21.21 14.17
N ASP A 546 29.82 20.49 13.20
CA ASP A 546 28.39 20.17 13.14
C ASP A 546 27.49 21.44 13.15
N GLY A 547 27.98 22.57 12.62
CA GLY A 547 27.28 23.86 12.59
C GLY A 547 27.65 24.81 13.74
N HIS A 548 26.88 25.88 13.89
CA HIS A 548 27.00 26.80 15.02
C HIS A 548 26.55 26.12 16.32
N ALA A 549 27.28 26.38 17.41
CA ALA A 549 26.82 26.03 18.76
C ALA A 549 25.51 26.77 19.08
N PRO A 550 24.58 26.15 19.85
CA PRO A 550 23.35 26.80 20.25
C PRO A 550 23.57 28.11 20.98
N ALA A 551 22.92 29.17 20.50
CA ALA A 551 23.04 30.51 21.05
C ALA A 551 21.78 31.35 20.75
N GLU A 552 21.18 31.93 21.78
CA GLU A 552 19.97 32.77 21.67
C GLU A 552 20.21 34.12 20.99
N GLY A 553 21.45 34.61 21.01
CA GLY A 553 21.83 35.91 20.45
C GLY A 553 22.39 35.85 19.03
N ASN A 554 22.40 34.67 18.38
CA ASN A 554 23.05 34.47 17.09
C ASN A 554 22.02 34.18 15.98
N PRO A 555 21.68 35.16 15.13
CA PRO A 555 20.74 34.96 14.01
C PRO A 555 21.15 33.85 13.03
N ALA A 556 22.46 33.62 12.84
CA ALA A 556 22.93 32.52 11.99
C ALA A 556 22.59 31.14 12.59
N PHE A 557 22.61 31.02 13.92
CA PHE A 557 22.13 29.82 14.60
C PHE A 557 20.60 29.69 14.48
N HIS A 558 19.83 30.78 14.52
CA HIS A 558 18.37 30.72 14.37
C HIS A 558 17.98 30.17 12.99
N GLN A 559 18.68 30.61 11.94
CA GLN A 559 18.51 30.07 10.59
C GLN A 559 18.85 28.57 10.49
N GLN A 560 19.94 28.15 11.15
CA GLN A 560 20.34 26.75 11.22
C GLN A 560 19.31 25.89 11.97
N MET A 561 18.81 26.38 13.10
CA MET A 561 17.85 25.71 13.98
C MET A 561 16.57 25.38 13.20
N VAL A 562 15.94 26.39 12.59
CA VAL A 562 14.69 26.19 11.86
C VAL A 562 14.87 25.25 10.66
N TYR A 563 16.00 25.33 9.95
CA TYR A 563 16.28 24.47 8.81
C TYR A 563 16.44 23.02 9.25
N ALA A 564 17.25 22.76 10.28
CA ALA A 564 17.53 21.40 10.72
C ALA A 564 16.28 20.68 11.23
N VAL A 565 15.49 21.34 12.08
CA VAL A 565 14.27 20.74 12.66
C VAL A 565 13.19 20.55 11.58
N ALA A 566 12.98 21.52 10.69
CA ALA A 566 12.01 21.37 9.60
C ALA A 566 12.42 20.28 8.61
N SER A 567 13.70 20.23 8.18
CA SER A 567 14.21 19.17 7.30
C SER A 567 14.07 17.78 7.93
N LYS A 568 14.33 17.67 9.24
CA LYS A 568 14.16 16.42 9.99
C LYS A 568 12.70 15.99 10.02
N THR A 569 11.79 16.92 10.31
CA THR A 569 10.33 16.69 10.31
C THR A 569 9.86 16.20 8.95
N ILE A 570 10.25 16.87 7.86
CA ILE A 570 9.92 16.46 6.49
C ILE A 570 10.42 15.05 6.19
N ALA A 571 11.68 14.74 6.54
CA ALA A 571 12.24 13.41 6.28
C ALA A 571 11.46 12.29 7.02
N HIS A 572 10.94 12.56 8.21
CA HIS A 572 10.08 11.62 8.94
C HIS A 572 8.75 11.40 8.21
N PHE A 573 8.12 12.46 7.69
CA PHE A 573 6.91 12.36 6.88
C PHE A 573 7.14 11.62 5.57
N GLU A 574 8.19 11.93 4.81
CA GLU A 574 8.49 11.25 3.54
C GLU A 574 8.74 9.75 3.74
N ARG A 575 9.41 9.39 4.84
CA ARG A 575 9.61 7.99 5.23
C ARG A 575 8.28 7.29 5.53
N ALA A 576 7.37 7.96 6.23
CA ALA A 576 6.06 7.39 6.58
C ALA A 576 5.12 7.32 5.37
N LEU A 577 5.12 8.33 4.51
CA LEU A 577 4.26 8.43 3.32
C LEU A 577 4.77 7.59 2.14
N GLY A 578 6.06 7.24 2.12
CA GLY A 578 6.70 6.53 1.00
C GLY A 578 6.81 7.37 -0.28
N ARG A 579 6.62 8.69 -0.19
CA ARG A 579 6.69 9.65 -1.30
C ARG A 579 7.16 11.03 -0.80
N PRO A 580 7.69 11.89 -1.70
CA PRO A 580 8.02 13.27 -1.37
C PRO A 580 6.85 14.09 -0.83
N VAL A 581 7.14 15.02 0.08
CA VAL A 581 6.18 16.04 0.51
C VAL A 581 6.01 17.07 -0.60
N LEU A 582 4.77 17.47 -0.87
CA LEU A 582 4.45 18.55 -1.80
C LEU A 582 3.93 19.74 -0.99
N TRP A 583 4.27 20.95 -1.43
CA TRP A 583 3.75 22.18 -0.83
C TRP A 583 2.48 22.63 -1.55
N ARG A 584 1.70 23.49 -0.86
CA ARG A 584 0.59 24.20 -1.48
C ARG A 584 1.07 24.92 -2.76
N PRO A 585 0.34 24.78 -3.90
CA PRO A 585 0.57 25.61 -5.08
C PRO A 585 0.51 27.11 -4.77
N GLU A 586 1.15 27.93 -5.59
CA GLU A 586 1.18 29.38 -5.39
C GLU A 586 -0.26 29.93 -5.43
N PRO A 587 -0.73 30.63 -4.38
CA PRO A 587 -2.09 31.16 -4.36
C PRO A 587 -2.33 32.12 -5.53
N ASN A 588 -3.33 31.83 -6.36
CA ASN A 588 -3.78 32.74 -7.40
C ASN A 588 -4.81 33.74 -6.82
N PRO A 589 -4.55 35.05 -6.82
CA PRO A 589 -5.48 36.05 -6.31
C PRO A 589 -6.81 36.15 -7.07
N HIS A 590 -6.86 35.62 -8.29
CA HIS A 590 -8.03 35.67 -9.17
C HIS A 590 -8.86 34.38 -9.18
N ASP A 591 -8.30 33.27 -8.69
CA ASP A 591 -8.97 31.96 -8.62
C ASP A 591 -8.39 31.15 -7.44
N GLU A 592 -9.17 31.00 -6.37
CA GLU A 592 -8.73 30.25 -5.17
C GLU A 592 -8.60 28.73 -5.42
N HIS A 593 -9.09 28.23 -6.55
CA HIS A 593 -9.06 26.81 -6.90
C HIS A 593 -7.91 26.45 -7.86
N ASP A 594 -7.25 27.44 -8.47
CA ASP A 594 -6.10 27.25 -9.35
C ASP A 594 -4.90 26.65 -8.60
N ASP A 595 -4.53 25.43 -9.00
CA ASP A 595 -3.42 24.65 -8.48
C ASP A 595 -2.28 24.45 -9.49
N SER A 596 -2.29 25.22 -10.59
CA SER A 596 -1.34 25.06 -11.71
C SER A 596 0.10 25.45 -11.38
N LYS A 597 0.32 26.28 -10.36
CA LYS A 597 1.63 26.84 -10.04
C LYS A 597 2.36 26.08 -8.94
N PHE A 598 3.30 25.24 -9.33
CA PHE A 598 4.12 24.45 -8.41
C PHE A 598 5.03 25.32 -7.52
N VAL A 599 4.99 25.09 -6.21
CA VAL A 599 5.93 25.67 -5.24
C VAL A 599 6.95 24.59 -4.84
N ARG A 600 8.21 24.82 -5.21
CA ARG A 600 9.30 23.88 -4.92
C ARG A 600 9.77 23.95 -3.46
N ARG A 601 9.81 25.14 -2.87
CA ARG A 601 10.43 25.39 -1.56
C ARG A 601 9.46 26.05 -0.59
N LEU A 602 9.38 25.52 0.62
CA LEU A 602 8.75 26.20 1.76
C LEU A 602 9.69 27.28 2.28
N ARG A 603 9.19 28.51 2.42
CA ARG A 603 9.97 29.60 3.00
C ARG A 603 9.91 29.55 4.51
N ILE A 604 11.03 29.78 5.17
CA ILE A 604 11.08 29.92 6.63
C ILE A 604 11.66 31.27 7.01
N ARG A 605 10.96 31.99 7.88
CA ARG A 605 11.35 33.32 8.35
C ARG A 605 11.49 33.33 9.88
N PRO A 606 12.72 33.20 10.41
CA PRO A 606 12.97 33.11 11.86
C PRO A 606 12.56 34.36 12.66
N HIS A 607 12.60 35.55 12.05
CA HIS A 607 12.33 36.84 12.69
C HIS A 607 11.20 37.61 12.00
N ALA A 608 10.12 36.91 11.64
CA ALA A 608 9.06 37.47 10.80
C ALA A 608 8.15 38.50 11.50
N LEU A 609 8.06 38.47 12.83
CA LEU A 609 7.06 39.24 13.59
C LEU A 609 7.51 39.57 15.02
N ARG A 610 7.15 40.78 15.50
CA ARG A 610 7.36 41.23 16.89
C ARG A 610 6.14 40.91 17.76
N GLN A 611 5.82 39.63 17.90
CA GLN A 611 4.75 39.15 18.77
C GLN A 611 5.09 37.76 19.30
N ALA A 612 4.49 37.40 20.44
CA ALA A 612 4.54 36.06 21.00
C ALA A 612 3.65 35.11 20.18
N ASN A 613 4.06 34.80 18.95
CA ASN A 613 3.35 33.87 18.07
C ASN A 613 4.30 33.22 17.06
N ALA A 614 3.90 32.08 16.51
CA ALA A 614 4.45 31.47 15.32
C ALA A 614 3.29 30.83 14.54
N PHE A 615 3.34 30.85 13.21
CA PHE A 615 2.30 30.21 12.41
C PHE A 615 2.77 29.91 10.97
N TYR A 616 2.21 28.86 10.38
CA TYR A 616 2.22 28.64 8.94
C TYR A 616 1.24 29.58 8.22
N SER A 617 1.70 30.24 7.16
CA SER A 617 0.89 31.09 6.29
C SER A 617 0.65 30.41 4.93
N PRO A 618 -0.56 29.91 4.65
CA PRO A 618 -0.91 29.35 3.34
C PRO A 618 -0.77 30.36 2.20
N ARG A 619 -1.00 31.65 2.49
CA ARG A 619 -0.90 32.74 1.51
C ARG A 619 0.54 33.00 1.05
N GLN A 620 1.50 32.89 1.97
CA GLN A 620 2.91 33.12 1.67
C GLN A 620 3.67 31.83 1.38
N VAL A 621 3.03 30.68 1.61
CA VAL A 621 3.66 29.35 1.67
C VAL A 621 4.93 29.43 2.52
N ALA A 622 4.76 29.92 3.75
CA ALA A 622 5.87 30.27 4.63
C ALA A 622 5.58 29.98 6.11
N LEU A 623 6.61 29.53 6.83
CA LEU A 623 6.61 29.50 8.29
C LEU A 623 7.10 30.84 8.82
N LEU A 624 6.30 31.47 9.68
CA LEU A 624 6.58 32.80 10.24
C LEU A 624 6.76 32.68 11.76
N PHE A 625 7.98 32.94 12.22
CA PHE A 625 8.31 32.87 13.64
C PHE A 625 8.44 34.27 14.24
N GLY A 626 7.89 34.44 15.44
CA GLY A 626 7.93 35.68 16.19
C GLY A 626 8.93 35.71 17.33
N TYR A 627 9.20 36.92 17.79
CA TYR A 627 9.96 37.18 19.00
C TYR A 627 9.32 38.29 19.84
N PHE A 628 9.56 38.25 21.15
CA PHE A 628 9.00 39.18 22.13
C PHE A 628 9.92 39.29 23.36
N GLU A 629 9.66 40.26 24.23
CA GLU A 629 10.43 40.43 25.48
C GLU A 629 9.77 39.66 26.62
N ALA A 630 10.58 38.94 27.41
CA ALA A 630 10.12 38.21 28.58
C ALA A 630 9.52 39.17 29.63
N SER A 631 8.43 38.75 30.28
CA SER A 631 7.71 39.56 31.29
C SER A 631 8.64 40.08 32.39
N ALA A 632 8.45 41.35 32.77
CA ALA A 632 9.19 41.98 33.87
C ALA A 632 8.75 41.50 35.26
N THR A 633 7.55 40.93 35.38
CA THR A 633 6.94 40.53 36.67
C THR A 633 7.00 39.03 36.93
N ASP A 634 7.08 38.20 35.88
CA ASP A 634 7.22 36.74 35.98
C ASP A 634 7.99 36.18 34.76
N PRO A 635 9.34 36.32 34.73
CA PRO A 635 10.14 35.91 33.57
C PRO A 635 10.42 34.40 33.52
N GLY A 636 9.93 33.60 34.49
CA GLY A 636 10.32 32.19 34.63
C GLY A 636 11.85 32.01 34.78
N ASN A 637 12.47 31.19 33.92
CA ASN A 637 13.92 30.97 33.93
C ASN A 637 14.70 32.03 33.11
N HIS A 638 14.05 33.10 32.62
CA HIS A 638 14.69 34.15 31.83
C HIS A 638 15.18 35.33 32.66
N LEU A 639 16.11 36.10 32.07
CA LEU A 639 16.41 37.44 32.55
C LEU A 639 15.23 38.37 32.19
N PRO A 640 14.69 39.17 33.13
CA PRO A 640 13.66 40.16 32.84
C PRO A 640 14.05 41.05 31.65
N GLY A 641 13.17 41.16 30.64
CA GLY A 641 13.43 41.95 29.43
C GLY A 641 14.32 41.28 28.37
N SER A 642 14.75 40.02 28.54
CA SER A 642 15.44 39.28 27.47
C SER A 642 14.49 38.97 26.31
N ARG A 643 15.01 38.94 25.07
CA ARG A 643 14.22 38.53 23.90
C ARG A 643 14.08 37.02 23.83
N VAL A 644 12.85 36.55 23.68
CA VAL A 644 12.49 35.15 23.46
C VAL A 644 12.13 34.96 22.00
N TYR A 645 12.69 33.92 21.38
CA TYR A 645 12.54 33.64 19.96
C TYR A 645 11.82 32.30 19.76
N SER A 646 10.64 32.31 19.16
CA SER A 646 9.87 31.07 18.88
C SER A 646 10.61 30.13 17.91
N CYS A 647 11.46 30.67 17.04
CA CYS A 647 12.31 29.90 16.12
C CYS A 647 13.44 29.11 16.80
N LEU A 648 13.60 29.24 18.13
CA LEU A 648 14.54 28.43 18.91
C LEU A 648 13.88 27.23 19.59
N SER A 649 12.55 27.12 19.56
CA SER A 649 11.83 25.99 20.14
C SER A 649 11.70 24.87 19.11
N HIS A 650 12.26 23.70 19.44
CA HIS A 650 12.16 22.51 18.60
C HIS A 650 10.68 22.16 18.30
N ASP A 651 9.84 22.20 19.33
CA ASP A 651 8.40 21.90 19.25
C ASP A 651 7.66 22.80 18.30
N ILE A 652 7.83 24.11 18.44
CA ILE A 652 7.12 25.10 17.62
C ILE A 652 7.51 24.91 16.16
N ILE A 653 8.80 24.68 15.86
CA ILE A 653 9.23 24.46 14.48
C ILE A 653 8.60 23.20 13.89
N ALA A 654 8.59 22.08 14.62
CA ALA A 654 7.99 20.83 14.17
C ALA A 654 6.46 20.94 13.99
N HIS A 655 5.79 21.61 14.93
CA HIS A 655 4.36 21.90 14.88
C HIS A 655 3.99 22.71 13.62
N GLU A 656 4.66 23.84 13.39
CA GLU A 656 4.38 24.70 12.24
C GLU A 656 4.74 24.06 10.90
N THR A 657 5.83 23.27 10.87
CA THR A 657 6.18 22.48 9.69
C THR A 657 5.07 21.48 9.36
N THR A 658 4.42 20.90 10.37
CA THR A 658 3.33 19.95 10.17
C THR A 658 2.11 20.59 9.51
N HIS A 659 1.76 21.83 9.86
CA HIS A 659 0.69 22.58 9.17
C HIS A 659 0.99 22.77 7.68
N ALA A 660 2.23 23.10 7.33
CA ALA A 660 2.64 23.25 5.93
C ALA A 660 2.55 21.92 5.16
N ILE A 661 2.91 20.81 5.80
CA ILE A 661 2.81 19.46 5.22
C ILE A 661 1.33 19.08 5.02
N LEU A 662 0.47 19.30 6.01
CA LEU A 662 -0.95 18.97 5.92
C LEU A 662 -1.67 19.77 4.83
N ASP A 663 -1.38 21.07 4.70
CA ASP A 663 -1.96 21.90 3.63
C ASP A 663 -1.52 21.43 2.24
N GLY A 664 -0.28 20.99 2.11
CA GLY A 664 0.26 20.39 0.89
C GLY A 664 -0.28 18.99 0.58
N MET A 665 -0.66 18.21 1.60
CA MET A 665 -1.29 16.89 1.42
C MET A 665 -2.74 17.02 0.94
N HIS A 666 -3.54 17.87 1.58
CA HIS A 666 -4.92 18.11 1.19
C HIS A 666 -5.45 19.44 1.73
N ARG A 667 -5.59 20.45 0.85
CA ARG A 667 -6.01 21.83 1.18
C ARG A 667 -7.26 21.92 2.07
N ARG A 668 -8.26 21.06 1.83
CA ARG A 668 -9.53 21.12 2.58
C ARG A 668 -9.44 20.64 4.03
N PHE A 669 -8.29 20.12 4.48
CA PHE A 669 -8.09 19.83 5.91
C PHE A 669 -7.96 21.10 6.76
N ASN A 670 -7.81 22.27 6.11
CA ASN A 670 -7.90 23.58 6.75
C ASN A 670 -9.30 24.20 6.70
N GLU A 671 -10.29 23.54 6.08
CA GLU A 671 -11.67 24.04 6.02
C GLU A 671 -12.44 23.66 7.28
N ALA A 672 -12.85 24.67 8.05
CA ALA A 672 -13.61 24.50 9.29
C ALA A 672 -15.07 24.11 9.02
N THR A 673 -15.31 22.90 8.49
CA THR A 673 -16.66 22.35 8.29
C THR A 673 -17.40 22.10 9.61
N ASN A 674 -16.65 21.91 10.70
CA ASN A 674 -17.13 21.92 12.07
C ASN A 674 -15.95 22.26 13.03
N PRO A 675 -16.22 22.57 14.31
CA PRO A 675 -15.20 22.92 15.29
C PRO A 675 -14.20 21.80 15.63
N ASP A 676 -14.46 20.54 15.26
CA ASP A 676 -13.55 19.40 15.48
C ASP A 676 -12.44 19.35 14.44
N VAL A 677 -12.68 19.83 13.21
CA VAL A 677 -11.68 19.74 12.13
C VAL A 677 -10.42 20.53 12.48
N LEU A 678 -10.58 21.77 12.92
CA LEU A 678 -9.45 22.59 13.34
C LEU A 678 -8.81 22.03 14.63
N ALA A 679 -9.60 21.46 15.53
CA ALA A 679 -9.09 20.85 16.75
C ALA A 679 -8.24 19.60 16.47
N LEU A 680 -8.67 18.75 15.52
CA LEU A 680 -7.91 17.60 15.05
C LEU A 680 -6.61 18.05 14.36
N HIS A 681 -6.69 19.12 13.56
CA HIS A 681 -5.53 19.67 12.87
C HIS A 681 -4.44 20.10 13.88
N GLU A 682 -4.84 20.81 14.93
CA GLU A 682 -3.99 21.22 16.04
C GLU A 682 -3.43 20.03 16.85
N ALA A 683 -4.29 19.07 17.20
CA ALA A 683 -3.89 17.87 17.93
C ALA A 683 -2.86 17.06 17.15
N PHE A 684 -3.01 16.98 15.82
CA PHE A 684 -2.07 16.26 14.97
C PHE A 684 -0.69 16.92 14.95
N ALA A 685 -0.63 18.26 14.84
CA ALA A 685 0.63 19.00 14.89
C ALA A 685 1.31 18.87 16.27
N ASP A 686 0.54 18.87 17.36
CA ASP A 686 1.03 18.61 18.72
C ASP A 686 1.61 17.19 18.88
N ILE A 687 0.90 16.17 18.40
CA ILE A 687 1.37 14.78 18.46
C ILE A 687 2.68 14.63 17.70
N VAL A 688 2.80 15.26 16.52
CA VAL A 688 4.05 15.21 15.76
C VAL A 688 5.17 15.88 16.55
N ALA A 689 4.96 17.08 17.09
CA ALA A 689 5.96 17.79 17.88
C ALA A 689 6.44 16.93 19.08
N LEU A 690 5.51 16.35 19.84
CA LEU A 690 5.82 15.44 20.96
C LEU A 690 6.63 14.22 20.50
N MET A 691 6.17 13.56 19.43
CA MET A 691 6.79 12.33 18.93
C MET A 691 8.19 12.58 18.34
N GLN A 692 8.52 13.80 17.91
CA GLN A 692 9.86 14.13 17.45
C GLN A 692 10.91 14.00 18.58
N HIS A 693 10.56 14.30 19.84
CA HIS A 693 11.50 14.12 20.95
C HIS A 693 11.92 12.66 21.15
N PHE A 694 11.02 11.70 20.87
CA PHE A 694 11.35 10.27 20.90
C PHE A 694 12.35 9.85 19.81
N THR A 695 12.63 10.71 18.85
CA THR A 695 13.66 10.48 17.83
C THR A 695 15.06 10.93 18.26
N ILE A 696 15.19 11.57 19.42
CA ILE A 696 16.44 12.08 20.00
C ILE A 696 16.89 11.11 21.12
N PRO A 697 17.87 10.23 20.86
CA PRO A 697 18.30 9.21 21.83
C PRO A 697 18.79 9.81 23.14
N GLU A 698 19.47 10.96 23.09
CA GLU A 698 20.07 11.60 24.27
C GLU A 698 19.00 12.05 25.29
N ILE A 699 17.87 12.59 24.81
CA ILE A 699 16.73 12.93 25.67
C ILE A 699 16.08 11.64 26.18
N LEU A 700 15.87 10.66 25.31
CA LEU A 700 15.16 9.43 25.65
C LEU A 700 15.91 8.63 26.73
N GLU A 701 17.24 8.49 26.61
CA GLU A 701 18.07 7.79 27.61
C GLU A 701 18.04 8.51 28.96
N SER A 702 18.11 9.84 28.96
CA SER A 702 18.01 10.65 30.18
C SER A 702 16.64 10.50 30.85
N GLU A 703 15.56 10.58 30.07
CA GLU A 703 14.20 10.51 30.60
C GLU A 703 13.85 9.11 31.08
N ILE A 704 14.25 8.05 30.36
CA ILE A 704 14.10 6.66 30.83
C ILE A 704 14.87 6.45 32.14
N SER A 705 16.07 7.03 32.27
CA SER A 705 16.86 6.94 33.51
C SER A 705 16.18 7.67 34.67
N ARG A 706 15.60 8.85 34.41
CA ARG A 706 14.93 9.68 35.41
C ARG A 706 13.59 9.10 35.87
N THR A 707 12.75 8.66 34.94
CA THR A 707 11.41 8.12 35.24
C THR A 707 11.42 6.61 35.47
N ARG A 708 12.56 5.94 35.29
CA ARG A 708 12.71 4.47 35.33
C ARG A 708 11.77 3.75 34.35
N GLY A 709 11.50 4.39 33.21
CA GLY A 709 10.57 3.88 32.20
C GLY A 709 9.09 4.07 32.52
N ASP A 710 8.74 4.80 33.59
CA ASP A 710 7.37 5.23 33.84
C ASP A 710 7.02 6.39 32.92
N LEU A 711 6.15 6.12 31.93
CA LEU A 711 5.63 7.13 31.00
C LEU A 711 4.50 7.96 31.62
N GLU A 712 3.99 7.58 32.79
CA GLU A 712 2.93 8.30 33.50
C GLU A 712 3.49 9.33 34.51
N ALA A 713 4.81 9.41 34.67
CA ALA A 713 5.47 10.41 35.51
C ALA A 713 5.71 11.73 34.75
N GLU A 714 5.96 12.82 35.49
CA GLU A 714 6.33 14.12 34.90
C GLU A 714 7.57 13.96 34.01
N SER A 715 7.39 14.09 32.68
CA SER A 715 8.43 13.90 31.67
C SER A 715 8.54 15.10 30.75
N ILE A 716 9.78 15.44 30.37
CA ILE A 716 10.06 16.44 29.33
C ILE A 716 9.47 15.98 27.98
N LEU A 717 9.36 14.66 27.76
CA LEU A 717 8.74 14.07 26.56
C LEU A 717 7.23 14.32 26.46
N GLY A 718 6.58 14.71 27.57
CA GLY A 718 5.13 14.90 27.67
C GLY A 718 4.68 16.36 27.77
N SER A 719 5.58 17.33 27.60
CA SER A 719 5.27 18.77 27.65
C SER A 719 5.73 19.45 26.36
N LEU A 720 4.93 20.38 25.84
CA LEU A 720 5.21 21.13 24.62
C LEU A 720 5.54 22.61 24.91
N ALA A 721 6.61 23.11 24.29
CA ALA A 721 6.98 24.53 24.29
C ALA A 721 6.98 25.17 25.69
N VAL A 722 7.69 24.53 26.63
CA VAL A 722 7.66 24.88 28.07
C VAL A 722 8.03 26.33 28.35
N GLN A 723 9.01 26.87 27.62
CA GLN A 723 9.50 28.24 27.78
C GLN A 723 8.55 29.29 27.24
N PHE A 724 7.94 29.03 26.09
CA PHE A 724 7.02 29.97 25.46
C PHE A 724 5.81 30.21 26.37
N GLY A 725 5.28 29.15 27.01
CA GLY A 725 4.23 29.27 28.03
C GLY A 725 4.65 30.09 29.26
N ARG A 726 5.89 29.89 29.75
CA ARG A 726 6.44 30.63 30.90
C ARG A 726 6.72 32.10 30.60
N ALA A 727 7.27 32.40 29.43
CA ALA A 727 7.64 33.77 29.05
C ALA A 727 6.44 34.70 28.83
N ILE A 728 5.25 34.14 28.56
CA ILE A 728 3.98 34.88 28.43
C ILE A 728 3.30 35.10 29.81
N GLY A 729 3.86 34.56 30.91
CA GLY A 729 3.38 34.75 32.28
C GLY A 729 2.55 33.59 32.84
N GLY A 730 2.61 32.39 32.25
CA GLY A 730 2.01 31.17 32.79
C GLY A 730 3.01 30.34 33.62
N ARG A 731 2.58 29.69 34.71
CA ARG A 731 3.48 28.88 35.56
C ARG A 731 3.92 27.52 34.95
N GLY A 732 3.65 27.25 33.66
CA GLY A 732 3.80 25.93 33.03
C GLY A 732 4.07 25.97 31.52
N ALA A 733 4.03 24.80 30.88
CA ALA A 733 4.21 24.69 29.44
C ALA A 733 3.06 25.32 28.65
N LEU A 734 3.26 25.62 27.36
CA LEU A 734 2.17 26.12 26.54
C LEU A 734 1.03 25.08 26.48
N ARG A 735 1.39 23.79 26.42
CA ARG A 735 0.48 22.65 26.51
C ARG A 735 1.17 21.50 27.28
N ASP A 736 0.45 20.90 28.23
CA ASP A 736 0.90 19.69 28.91
C ASP A 736 0.07 18.50 28.41
N ALA A 737 0.71 17.51 27.80
CA ALA A 737 0.03 16.37 27.19
C ALA A 737 -0.43 15.34 28.23
N ILE A 738 0.29 15.20 29.35
CA ILE A 738 0.07 14.11 30.31
C ILE A 738 -0.23 14.56 31.75
N GLY A 739 -0.04 15.84 32.09
CA GLY A 739 -0.36 16.35 33.43
C GLY A 739 0.10 17.77 33.71
N LYS A 740 -0.50 18.41 34.71
CA LYS A 740 -0.30 19.82 35.07
C LYS A 740 0.33 19.96 36.45
N VAL A 741 1.15 21.00 36.65
CA VAL A 741 1.66 21.38 37.96
C VAL A 741 0.68 22.36 38.62
N ASP A 742 0.29 22.09 39.87
CA ASP A 742 -0.59 22.97 40.65
C ASP A 742 0.13 24.21 41.20
N GLU A 743 -0.61 25.11 41.85
CA GLU A 743 -0.04 26.35 42.42
C GLU A 743 0.98 26.11 43.54
N GLN A 744 1.01 24.90 44.09
CA GLN A 744 1.91 24.43 45.14
C GLN A 744 3.16 23.72 44.58
N GLY A 745 3.28 23.58 43.25
CA GLY A 745 4.41 22.96 42.59
C GLY A 745 4.32 21.43 42.47
N VAL A 746 3.15 20.83 42.73
CA VAL A 746 2.93 19.38 42.65
C VAL A 746 2.35 19.02 41.29
N TRP A 747 3.03 18.10 40.58
CA TRP A 747 2.55 17.59 39.30
C TRP A 747 1.39 16.60 39.50
N THR A 748 0.32 16.77 38.71
CA THR A 748 -0.86 15.90 38.72
C THR A 748 -1.25 15.51 37.30
N ARG A 749 -1.52 14.22 37.09
CA ARG A 749 -1.95 13.68 35.79
C ARG A 749 -3.22 14.35 35.29
N LEU A 750 -3.23 14.70 34.00
CA LEU A 750 -4.43 15.19 33.34
C LEU A 750 -5.34 13.99 33.05
N LYS A 751 -6.59 14.03 33.55
CA LYS A 751 -7.62 13.06 33.18
C LYS A 751 -8.61 13.75 32.26
N ALA A 752 -8.58 13.43 30.98
CA ALA A 752 -9.55 13.91 30.02
C ALA A 752 -10.91 13.23 30.23
N TYR A 753 -11.99 14.00 30.30
CA TYR A 753 -13.35 13.46 30.34
C TYR A 753 -14.09 13.82 29.04
N PRO A 754 -14.93 12.92 28.48
CA PRO A 754 -15.71 13.22 27.28
C PRO A 754 -16.58 14.50 27.39
N SER A 755 -16.94 14.90 28.61
CA SER A 755 -17.67 16.15 28.88
C SER A 755 -16.88 17.43 28.61
N ASP A 756 -15.55 17.38 28.59
CA ASP A 756 -14.71 18.56 28.39
C ASP A 756 -14.75 19.04 26.93
N TYR A 757 -15.09 18.15 26.02
CA TYR A 757 -15.29 18.41 24.60
C TYR A 757 -16.42 19.42 24.30
N GLY A 758 -17.39 19.55 25.23
CA GLY A 758 -18.47 20.52 25.19
C GLY A 758 -18.21 21.85 25.90
N LYS A 759 -17.08 21.98 26.62
CA LYS A 759 -16.73 23.19 27.40
C LYS A 759 -15.73 24.10 26.68
N HIS A 760 -14.96 23.54 25.76
CA HIS A 760 -13.94 24.26 25.00
C HIS A 760 -14.37 24.42 23.54
N LEU A 761 -14.29 25.64 23.01
CA LEU A 761 -14.62 25.95 21.60
C LEU A 761 -13.39 26.33 20.78
N ALA A 762 -12.29 26.72 21.43
CA ALA A 762 -11.04 27.05 20.75
C ALA A 762 -10.38 25.78 20.18
N PRO A 763 -9.94 25.78 18.91
CA PRO A 763 -9.29 24.62 18.29
C PRO A 763 -8.14 24.04 19.13
N HIS A 764 -7.24 24.89 19.62
CA HIS A 764 -6.12 24.47 20.46
C HIS A 764 -6.56 23.78 21.76
N ALA A 765 -7.57 24.33 22.46
CA ALA A 765 -8.05 23.78 23.73
C ALA A 765 -8.79 22.45 23.55
N ARG A 766 -9.47 22.26 22.41
CA ARG A 766 -10.12 20.99 22.06
C ARG A 766 -9.12 19.95 21.55
N GLY A 767 -8.12 20.39 20.80
CA GLY A 767 -7.03 19.53 20.35
C GLY A 767 -6.25 18.92 21.52
N ALA A 768 -5.99 19.70 22.57
CA ALA A 768 -5.35 19.21 23.79
C ALA A 768 -6.11 18.04 24.47
N ILE A 769 -7.43 17.96 24.32
CA ILE A 769 -8.24 16.84 24.83
C ILE A 769 -7.96 15.55 24.04
N LEU A 770 -7.61 15.66 22.76
CA LEU A 770 -7.25 14.50 21.91
C LEU A 770 -5.82 14.03 22.14
N VAL A 771 -4.93 14.95 22.56
CA VAL A 771 -3.52 14.67 22.84
C VAL A 771 -3.34 13.98 24.19
N ALA A 772 -4.16 14.33 25.18
CA ALA A 772 -4.19 13.76 26.53
C ALA A 772 -5.01 12.47 26.64
#